data_AF-A0A3A2ZV14-F1
#
_entry.id   AF-A0A3A2ZV14-F1
#
_cell.length_a   1.000
_cell.length_b   1.000
_cell.length_c   1.000
_cell.angle_alpha   90.00
_cell.angle_beta   90.00
_cell.angle_gamma   90.00
#
_symmetry.space_group_name_H-M   'P 1'
#
loop_
_entity.id
_entity.type
_entity.pdbx_description
1 polymer ?
#
loop_
_entity_poly.entity_id
_entity_poly.type
_entity_poly.pdbx_seq_one_letter_code
_entity_poly.pdbx_strand_id
1 'polypeptide(L)'
;MLIAHHEKPPTSLAFSHEADHLLPHHNIVEKTVTRAGGPDTISAVVPASGADLSTDRRLKEAHQLNEEYKGEADNIELDIDTRLDTKEEHLDTVFTHTTTHPLFPPLPSYGPPSFLSNLQCLAYRTTSFFLSLSFLGIIVTAALFENARRHLLNIPSRLRGVDPNADRKFYIEEQTRARERKDAARKWRRRQAKKDVDEESPEEFPPLEGGKDPVVCDVAYYARRVGLDVETVKVQTEDGFIITLWHVYNPQEYVPLPAEERRHHGPDVLTGQKNPRISAASNRRYPVLLVHGLLQCSGAFCANDDESLAFYLCKSGYDVWLGNNRCGMHPEHTTLTPSDPRMWTWDIRHLGVLDLTALISRVLYETGFEKLGLVCHSQGTTETLVALAKEHRPELGQHISVFCALAPAAYAGPLLERFYFRIMRKMSPSAFRAVFGIHAFIPFMLTVRNVVHPWMYGVLGYYVFSYLFGWTDTRWDRGLRNRMFQFAPVYISSETIRWWLGPECFATHKCILATDEMTRQESDEDHRLERGLDGGRARTDTAWFGPQAPPFALWIAGSDDLVDGRRLLRRLQNGREPHVRVVHAKVIEEYEHLDVLWAMDAIEQVGKEVRQVLWATVPDDARSICRTPRGVTAASPHDLDEI
;
A
#
# COMPACT_ATOMS: atom_id res chain seq x y z
N MET A 1 29.06 -18.34 -57.04
CA MET A 1 30.21 -17.41 -57.15
C MET A 1 30.59 -17.05 -55.72
N LEU A 2 31.41 -17.91 -55.08
CA LEU A 2 32.86 -17.73 -54.83
C LEU A 2 33.07 -16.58 -53.82
N ILE A 3 33.59 -16.74 -52.59
CA ILE A 3 34.78 -17.46 -52.07
C ILE A 3 34.54 -17.65 -50.55
N ALA A 4 34.40 -18.85 -49.95
CA ALA A 4 35.41 -19.81 -49.47
C ALA A 4 36.38 -19.31 -48.36
N HIS A 5 36.19 -19.76 -47.11
CA HIS A 5 37.28 -20.32 -46.31
C HIS A 5 36.74 -21.34 -45.30
N HIS A 6 37.23 -22.58 -45.47
CA HIS A 6 37.11 -23.72 -44.57
C HIS A 6 38.20 -23.62 -43.49
N GLU A 7 37.89 -24.05 -42.27
CA GLU A 7 38.79 -24.95 -41.52
C GLU A 7 37.97 -25.80 -40.52
N LYS A 8 38.42 -27.04 -40.36
CA LYS A 8 37.76 -28.18 -39.71
C LYS A 8 38.43 -28.51 -38.35
N PRO A 9 37.83 -29.39 -37.53
CA PRO A 9 38.14 -29.61 -36.10
C PRO A 9 39.17 -30.74 -35.87
N PRO A 10 39.42 -31.10 -34.59
CA PRO A 10 39.50 -32.52 -34.21
C PRO A 10 38.69 -32.82 -32.92
N THR A 11 37.79 -33.83 -32.80
CA THR A 11 38.00 -35.29 -32.52
C THR A 11 39.15 -35.60 -31.56
N SER A 12 39.14 -36.49 -30.57
CA SER A 12 38.19 -37.38 -29.85
C SER A 12 39.10 -38.32 -29.02
N LEU A 13 38.62 -38.89 -27.89
CA LEU A 13 39.03 -40.16 -27.21
C LEU A 13 38.93 -39.92 -25.69
N ALA A 14 38.00 -40.46 -24.89
CA ALA A 14 37.44 -41.82 -24.69
C ALA A 14 38.35 -42.78 -23.88
N PHE A 15 37.69 -43.50 -22.95
CA PHE A 15 38.10 -44.58 -22.02
C PHE A 15 38.59 -44.17 -20.62
N SER A 16 38.18 -44.75 -19.47
CA SER A 16 37.10 -45.71 -19.10
C SER A 16 37.26 -46.12 -17.61
N HIS A 17 36.15 -46.53 -16.96
CA HIS A 17 36.01 -47.51 -15.85
C HIS A 17 36.55 -47.14 -14.43
N GLU A 18 35.66 -46.95 -13.43
CA GLU A 18 35.15 -47.91 -12.39
C GLU A 18 36.08 -47.99 -11.14
N ALA A 19 35.67 -48.09 -9.87
CA ALA A 19 34.39 -48.34 -9.20
C ALA A 19 34.46 -47.94 -7.69
N ASP A 20 33.27 -47.86 -7.08
CA ASP A 20 32.86 -48.23 -5.70
C ASP A 20 33.48 -47.61 -4.42
N HIS A 21 32.62 -46.98 -3.59
CA HIS A 21 32.08 -47.61 -2.37
C HIS A 21 31.07 -46.72 -1.59
N LEU A 22 29.87 -47.28 -1.37
CA LEU A 22 29.06 -47.39 -0.12
C LEU A 22 28.55 -46.12 0.63
N LEU A 23 27.24 -45.85 0.43
CA LEU A 23 26.09 -45.74 1.39
C LEU A 23 26.32 -45.62 2.92
N PRO A 24 25.32 -45.18 3.77
CA PRO A 24 23.87 -45.13 3.52
C PRO A 24 23.06 -43.93 4.08
N HIS A 25 21.82 -43.88 3.58
CA HIS A 25 20.61 -43.21 4.08
C HIS A 25 20.28 -43.52 5.56
N HIS A 26 19.62 -42.58 6.23
CA HIS A 26 18.79 -42.89 7.40
C HIS A 26 17.38 -42.29 7.31
N ASN A 27 16.43 -43.16 7.65
CA ASN A 27 14.98 -43.03 7.58
C ASN A 27 14.38 -42.02 8.56
N ILE A 28 13.28 -41.43 8.09
CA ILE A 28 12.26 -40.71 8.84
C ILE A 28 11.47 -41.70 9.70
N VAL A 29 11.28 -41.39 10.99
CA VAL A 29 10.29 -42.02 11.86
C VAL A 29 9.51 -40.93 12.58
N GLU A 30 8.22 -40.81 12.25
CA GLU A 30 7.21 -40.14 13.06
C GLU A 30 7.08 -40.85 14.41
N LYS A 31 7.01 -40.08 15.50
CA LYS A 31 6.33 -40.54 16.73
C LYS A 31 5.73 -39.36 17.51
N THR A 32 4.40 -39.43 17.54
CA THR A 32 3.42 -38.81 18.42
C THR A 32 3.88 -38.66 19.87
N VAL A 33 3.67 -37.49 20.48
CA VAL A 33 3.77 -37.29 21.94
C VAL A 33 2.42 -36.81 22.48
N THR A 34 1.80 -37.67 23.28
CA THR A 34 0.66 -37.36 24.15
C THR A 34 1.14 -37.11 25.58
N ARG A 35 0.61 -36.04 26.17
CA ARG A 35 0.55 -35.64 27.59
C ARG A 35 0.46 -36.81 28.59
N ALA A 36 1.15 -36.71 29.73
CA ALA A 36 0.57 -36.64 31.09
C ALA A 36 1.61 -36.77 32.22
N GLY A 37 1.47 -35.90 33.24
CA GLY A 37 1.58 -36.25 34.68
C GLY A 37 2.97 -36.47 35.31
N GLY A 38 3.39 -35.54 36.18
CA GLY A 38 4.13 -35.92 37.42
C GLY A 38 3.14 -36.19 38.56
N PRO A 39 3.56 -36.18 39.84
CA PRO A 39 4.90 -36.32 40.42
C PRO A 39 4.95 -37.52 41.42
N ASP A 40 6.13 -37.88 41.96
CA ASP A 40 6.23 -38.32 43.36
C ASP A 40 7.69 -38.38 43.85
N THR A 41 7.88 -37.77 45.02
CA THR A 41 9.07 -37.69 45.87
C THR A 41 9.41 -39.01 46.55
N ILE A 42 10.67 -39.45 46.54
CA ILE A 42 11.25 -40.27 47.62
C ILE A 42 12.70 -39.84 47.89
N SER A 43 12.93 -39.42 49.13
CA SER A 43 14.23 -39.19 49.76
C SER A 43 14.90 -40.52 50.13
N ALA A 44 16.20 -40.66 49.86
CA ALA A 44 17.04 -41.71 50.46
C ALA A 44 18.40 -41.13 50.85
N VAL A 45 18.82 -41.47 52.07
CA VAL A 45 19.96 -40.94 52.83
C VAL A 45 21.19 -41.86 52.65
N VAL A 46 22.36 -41.37 53.10
CA VAL A 46 23.57 -42.07 53.61
C VAL A 46 24.74 -42.14 52.58
N PRO A 47 26.04 -42.03 52.97
CA PRO A 47 26.76 -40.91 53.62
C PRO A 47 28.10 -40.58 52.90
N ALA A 48 28.81 -39.57 53.42
CA ALA A 48 30.07 -39.03 52.89
C ALA A 48 31.32 -39.92 53.08
N SER A 49 32.23 -39.90 52.09
CA SER A 49 33.69 -39.82 52.32
C SER A 49 34.45 -39.44 51.04
N GLY A 50 35.48 -38.59 51.16
CA GLY A 50 36.53 -38.41 50.15
C GLY A 50 36.53 -37.06 49.44
N ALA A 51 37.29 -36.10 49.97
CA ALA A 51 37.59 -34.83 49.30
C ALA A 51 38.59 -35.05 48.15
N ASP A 52 38.22 -34.70 46.92
CA ASP A 52 39.15 -34.51 45.80
C ASP A 52 39.23 -33.02 45.46
N LEU A 53 40.44 -32.46 45.53
CA LEU A 53 40.76 -31.05 45.30
C LEU A 53 40.65 -30.64 43.82
N SER A 54 40.38 -31.58 42.90
CA SER A 54 40.14 -31.31 41.49
C SER A 54 38.72 -30.81 41.19
N THR A 55 37.74 -31.18 42.03
CA THR A 55 36.32 -30.88 41.85
C THR A 55 35.97 -29.45 42.28
N ASP A 56 36.65 -28.91 43.31
CA ASP A 56 36.41 -27.56 43.83
C ASP A 56 36.89 -26.46 42.85
N ARG A 57 37.92 -26.73 42.06
CA ARG A 57 38.40 -25.80 41.03
C ARG A 57 37.45 -25.74 39.83
N ARG A 58 36.93 -26.90 39.40
CA ARG A 58 35.90 -26.99 38.35
C ARG A 58 34.55 -26.42 38.78
N LEU A 59 34.17 -26.57 40.05
CA LEU A 59 32.97 -25.94 40.61
C LEU A 59 33.10 -24.42 40.68
N LYS A 60 34.28 -23.88 41.04
CA LYS A 60 34.52 -22.43 41.02
C LYS A 60 34.55 -21.84 39.61
N GLU A 61 35.17 -22.52 38.65
CA GLU A 61 35.14 -22.12 37.23
C GLU A 61 33.72 -22.19 36.65
N ALA A 62 32.94 -23.22 36.98
CA ALA A 62 31.54 -23.32 36.57
C ALA A 62 30.67 -22.24 37.23
N HIS A 63 30.90 -21.90 38.51
CA HIS A 63 30.18 -20.82 39.18
C HIS A 63 30.52 -19.46 38.59
N GLN A 64 31.79 -19.24 38.21
CA GLN A 64 32.25 -17.98 37.63
C GLN A 64 31.71 -17.80 36.20
N LEU A 65 31.70 -18.86 35.40
CA LEU A 65 31.01 -18.86 34.10
C LEU A 65 29.51 -18.61 34.25
N ASN A 66 28.85 -19.21 35.26
CA ASN A 66 27.41 -19.01 35.45
C ASN A 66 27.06 -17.59 35.90
N GLU A 67 27.91 -16.94 36.71
CA GLU A 67 27.76 -15.53 37.09
C GLU A 67 28.06 -14.59 35.91
N GLU A 68 29.02 -14.94 35.03
CA GLU A 68 29.30 -14.20 33.80
C GLU A 68 28.14 -14.30 32.80
N TYR A 69 27.60 -15.50 32.58
CA TYR A 69 26.40 -15.72 31.76
C TYR A 69 25.16 -15.02 32.33
N LYS A 70 25.03 -14.94 33.65
CA LYS A 70 23.93 -14.25 34.31
C LYS A 70 24.09 -12.73 34.22
N GLY A 71 25.30 -12.21 34.38
CA GLY A 71 25.59 -10.79 34.14
C GLY A 71 25.41 -10.38 32.68
N GLU A 72 25.69 -11.27 31.72
CA GLU A 72 25.45 -11.03 30.30
C GLU A 72 23.96 -11.07 29.97
N ALA A 73 23.19 -11.99 30.56
CA ALA A 73 21.73 -12.03 30.44
C ALA A 73 21.04 -10.81 31.08
N ASP A 74 21.47 -10.41 32.29
CA ASP A 74 20.94 -9.24 33.00
C ASP A 74 21.28 -7.94 32.24
N ASN A 75 22.46 -7.84 31.61
CA ASN A 75 22.83 -6.71 30.76
C ASN A 75 22.03 -6.66 29.45
N ILE A 76 21.72 -7.82 28.86
CA ILE A 76 20.85 -7.91 27.68
C ILE A 76 19.41 -7.51 28.05
N GLU A 77 18.91 -7.95 29.20
CA GLU A 77 17.57 -7.58 29.70
C GLU A 77 17.49 -6.08 30.00
N LEU A 78 18.51 -5.48 30.62
CA LEU A 78 18.59 -4.03 30.83
C LEU A 78 18.66 -3.23 29.52
N ASP A 79 19.43 -3.68 28.52
CA ASP A 79 19.51 -3.02 27.20
C ASP A 79 18.18 -3.14 26.43
N ILE A 80 17.46 -4.26 26.59
CA ILE A 80 16.11 -4.44 26.03
C ILE A 80 15.11 -3.49 26.71
N ASP A 81 15.09 -3.43 28.04
CA ASP A 81 14.19 -2.54 28.79
C ASP A 81 14.48 -1.06 28.48
N THR A 82 15.76 -0.67 28.42
CA THR A 82 16.14 0.71 28.07
C THR A 82 15.73 1.06 26.62
N ARG A 83 15.82 0.10 25.69
CA ARG A 83 15.35 0.27 24.30
C ARG A 83 13.82 0.30 24.18
N LEU A 84 13.10 -0.38 25.08
CA LEU A 84 11.64 -0.35 25.13
C LEU A 84 11.16 0.99 25.71
N ASP A 85 11.76 1.46 26.81
CA ASP A 85 11.45 2.75 27.43
C ASP A 85 11.71 3.92 26.47
N THR A 86 12.86 3.92 25.78
CA THR A 86 13.18 4.96 24.77
C THR A 86 12.27 4.92 23.54
N LYS A 87 11.72 3.76 23.19
CA LYS A 87 10.73 3.60 22.10
C LYS A 87 9.34 4.04 22.52
N GLU A 88 8.90 3.70 23.73
CA GLU A 88 7.66 4.22 24.30
C GLU A 88 7.75 5.75 24.41
N GLU A 89 8.86 6.30 24.88
CA GLU A 89 9.10 7.76 24.90
C GLU A 89 9.12 8.37 23.49
N HIS A 90 9.67 7.69 22.46
CA HIS A 90 9.67 8.18 21.08
C HIS A 90 8.27 8.16 20.45
N LEU A 91 7.53 7.05 20.59
CA LEU A 91 6.16 6.92 20.12
C LEU A 91 5.24 7.89 20.86
N ASP A 92 5.42 8.03 22.17
CA ASP A 92 4.75 9.06 22.94
C ASP A 92 5.14 10.42 22.38
N THR A 93 6.41 10.76 22.17
CA THR A 93 6.81 12.06 21.56
C THR A 93 6.10 12.33 20.23
N VAL A 94 5.98 11.31 19.37
CA VAL A 94 5.33 11.37 18.05
C VAL A 94 3.80 11.54 18.14
N PHE A 95 3.18 11.03 19.20
CA PHE A 95 1.73 11.13 19.44
C PHE A 95 1.33 12.13 20.56
N THR A 96 2.31 12.71 21.28
CA THR A 96 2.11 13.62 22.42
C THR A 96 1.90 15.04 21.95
N HIS A 97 0.71 15.29 21.46
CA HIS A 97 -0.05 16.40 21.96
C HIS A 97 -1.31 15.80 22.63
N THR A 98 -1.18 15.46 23.91
CA THR A 98 -2.29 15.06 24.81
C THR A 98 -3.23 16.23 25.14
N THR A 99 -3.00 17.40 24.56
CA THR A 99 -4.03 18.43 24.32
C THR A 99 -4.92 18.00 23.17
N THR A 100 -6.25 18.05 23.32
CA THR A 100 -7.24 17.75 22.28
C THR A 100 -6.89 18.43 20.95
N HIS A 101 -6.16 17.72 20.06
CA HIS A 101 -5.87 18.23 18.74
C HIS A 101 -7.19 18.28 17.97
N PRO A 102 -7.64 19.45 17.49
CA PRO A 102 -9.00 19.61 16.97
C PRO A 102 -9.28 18.71 15.76
N LEU A 103 -8.27 18.38 14.97
CA LEU A 103 -8.39 17.48 13.81
C LEU A 103 -8.24 16.00 14.16
N PHE A 104 -7.69 15.69 15.34
CA PHE A 104 -7.31 14.34 15.72
C PHE A 104 -7.73 14.07 17.16
N PRO A 105 -9.04 13.86 17.39
CA PRO A 105 -9.55 13.60 18.73
C PRO A 105 -8.91 12.32 19.31
N PRO A 106 -8.80 12.23 20.65
CA PRO A 106 -8.18 11.09 21.29
C PRO A 106 -8.90 9.79 20.91
N LEU A 107 -8.10 8.77 20.61
CA LEU A 107 -8.59 7.43 20.32
C LEU A 107 -9.02 6.73 21.63
N PRO A 108 -9.98 5.79 21.57
CA PRO A 108 -10.40 5.06 22.76
C PRO A 108 -9.26 4.17 23.28
N SER A 109 -8.99 4.25 24.59
CA SER A 109 -8.06 3.34 25.26
C SER A 109 -8.80 2.10 25.76
N TYR A 110 -8.20 0.92 25.53
CA TYR A 110 -8.68 -0.35 26.02
C TYR A 110 -7.62 -0.97 26.92
N GLY A 111 -8.02 -1.31 28.16
CA GLY A 111 -7.15 -2.04 29.07
C GLY A 111 -6.88 -3.49 28.61
N PRO A 112 -6.04 -4.24 29.33
CA PRO A 112 -5.79 -5.64 29.03
C PRO A 112 -7.09 -6.48 29.10
N PRO A 113 -7.17 -7.59 28.34
CA PRO A 113 -8.37 -8.41 28.29
C PRO A 113 -8.72 -8.97 29.67
N SER A 114 -9.88 -8.58 30.17
CA SER A 114 -10.58 -9.13 31.34
C SER A 114 -11.91 -9.75 30.93
N PHE A 115 -12.49 -10.61 31.76
CA PHE A 115 -13.79 -11.23 31.49
C PHE A 115 -14.88 -10.18 31.17
N LEU A 116 -14.97 -9.12 31.97
CA LEU A 116 -15.95 -8.05 31.76
C LEU A 116 -15.69 -7.28 30.46
N SER A 117 -14.44 -6.91 30.18
CA SER A 117 -14.09 -6.22 28.93
C SER A 117 -14.36 -7.09 27.70
N ASN A 118 -14.14 -8.41 27.79
CA ASN A 118 -14.42 -9.35 26.71
C ASN A 118 -15.92 -9.47 26.45
N LEU A 119 -16.73 -9.51 27.51
CA LEU A 119 -18.19 -9.52 27.40
C LEU A 119 -18.72 -8.21 26.78
N GLN A 120 -18.17 -7.06 27.19
CA GLN A 120 -18.49 -5.76 26.59
C GLN A 120 -18.09 -5.71 25.11
N CYS A 121 -16.88 -6.16 24.76
CA CYS A 121 -16.43 -6.23 23.37
C CYS A 121 -17.32 -7.17 22.53
N LEU A 122 -17.73 -8.31 23.09
CA LEU A 122 -18.64 -9.23 22.43
C LEU A 122 -20.02 -8.60 22.19
N ALA A 123 -20.55 -7.85 23.17
CA ALA A 123 -21.79 -7.10 23.01
C ALA A 123 -21.67 -6.07 21.88
N TYR A 124 -20.61 -5.24 21.89
CA TYR A 124 -20.34 -4.29 20.80
C TYR A 124 -20.24 -4.96 19.44
N ARG A 125 -19.49 -6.06 19.33
CA ARG A 125 -19.33 -6.82 18.07
C ARG A 125 -20.66 -7.38 17.58
N THR A 126 -21.48 -7.91 18.47
CA THR A 126 -22.79 -8.47 18.12
C THR A 126 -23.75 -7.38 17.66
N THR A 127 -23.88 -6.30 18.43
CA THR A 127 -24.76 -5.17 18.10
C THR A 127 -24.33 -4.49 16.80
N SER A 128 -23.05 -4.14 16.67
CA SER A 128 -22.52 -3.50 15.47
C SER A 128 -22.59 -4.41 14.24
N PHE A 129 -22.44 -5.73 14.38
CA PHE A 129 -22.63 -6.66 13.26
C PHE A 129 -24.02 -6.49 12.64
N PHE A 130 -25.09 -6.55 13.44
CA PHE A 130 -26.44 -6.41 12.91
C PHE A 130 -26.72 -5.00 12.37
N LEU A 131 -26.32 -3.95 13.09
CA LEU A 131 -26.58 -2.56 12.67
C LEU A 131 -25.81 -2.19 11.40
N SER A 132 -24.51 -2.52 11.33
CA SER A 132 -23.71 -2.28 10.13
C SER A 132 -24.15 -3.13 8.95
N LEU A 133 -24.62 -4.36 9.18
CA LEU A 133 -25.20 -5.20 8.13
C LEU A 133 -26.51 -4.61 7.58
N SER A 134 -27.38 -4.09 8.45
CA SER A 134 -28.59 -3.38 8.00
C SER A 134 -28.24 -2.13 7.19
N PHE A 135 -27.26 -1.34 7.64
CA PHE A 135 -26.77 -0.17 6.91
C PHE A 135 -26.24 -0.55 5.52
N LEU A 136 -25.39 -1.59 5.44
CA LEU A 136 -24.88 -2.11 4.18
C LEU A 136 -26.00 -2.62 3.26
N GLY A 137 -26.97 -3.35 3.83
CA GLY A 137 -28.13 -3.88 3.11
C GLY A 137 -28.98 -2.78 2.48
N ILE A 138 -29.17 -1.65 3.16
CA ILE A 138 -29.88 -0.47 2.63
C ILE A 138 -29.12 0.11 1.43
N ILE A 139 -27.81 0.31 1.56
CA ILE A 139 -26.97 0.85 0.48
C ILE A 139 -26.99 -0.07 -0.75
N VAL A 140 -26.76 -1.38 -0.54
CA VAL A 140 -26.76 -2.37 -1.62
C VAL A 140 -28.11 -2.43 -2.32
N THR A 141 -29.22 -2.43 -1.56
CA THR A 141 -30.57 -2.45 -2.14
C THR A 141 -30.84 -1.19 -2.96
N ALA A 142 -30.47 -0.02 -2.44
CA ALA A 142 -30.63 1.25 -3.16
C ALA A 142 -29.80 1.29 -4.44
N ALA A 143 -28.55 0.81 -4.40
CA ALA A 143 -27.67 0.72 -5.57
C ALA A 143 -28.24 -0.22 -6.64
N LEU A 144 -28.74 -1.39 -6.24
CA LEU A 144 -29.38 -2.34 -7.14
C LEU A 144 -30.65 -1.76 -7.78
N PHE A 145 -31.48 -1.07 -7.00
CA PHE A 145 -32.70 -0.43 -7.49
C PHE A 145 -32.39 0.68 -8.51
N GLU A 146 -31.45 1.57 -8.21
CA GLU A 146 -31.05 2.66 -9.11
C GLU A 146 -30.49 2.10 -10.42
N ASN A 147 -29.66 1.06 -10.36
CA ASN A 147 -29.13 0.43 -11.56
C ASN A 147 -30.22 -0.34 -12.34
N ALA A 148 -31.14 -1.05 -11.67
CA ALA A 148 -32.27 -1.70 -12.32
C ALA A 148 -33.15 -0.67 -13.05
N ARG A 149 -33.41 0.49 -12.44
CA ARG A 149 -34.11 1.62 -13.06
C ARG A 149 -33.40 2.08 -14.34
N ARG A 150 -32.07 2.25 -14.32
CA ARG A 150 -31.28 2.61 -15.52
C ARG A 150 -31.39 1.55 -16.62
N HIS A 151 -31.31 0.26 -16.28
CA HIS A 151 -31.49 -0.83 -17.26
C HIS A 151 -32.89 -0.81 -17.88
N LEU A 152 -33.94 -0.63 -17.06
CA LEU A 152 -35.33 -0.54 -17.54
C LEU A 152 -35.53 0.63 -18.51
N LEU A 153 -34.97 1.81 -18.20
CA LEU A 153 -35.02 2.98 -19.07
C LEU A 153 -34.32 2.76 -20.42
N ASN A 154 -33.34 1.87 -20.49
CA ASN A 154 -32.60 1.55 -21.70
C ASN A 154 -33.23 0.43 -22.55
N ILE A 155 -34.26 -0.27 -22.06
CA ILE A 155 -34.95 -1.34 -22.80
C ILE A 155 -35.50 -0.86 -24.16
N PRO A 156 -36.21 0.29 -24.26
CA PRO A 156 -36.75 0.75 -25.54
C PRO A 156 -35.66 1.03 -26.59
N SER A 157 -34.48 1.51 -26.18
CA SER A 157 -33.35 1.74 -27.08
C SER A 157 -32.77 0.42 -27.60
N ARG A 158 -32.59 -0.58 -26.72
CA ARG A 158 -32.14 -1.93 -27.10
C ARG A 158 -33.11 -2.62 -28.04
N LEU A 159 -34.43 -2.52 -27.79
CA LEU A 159 -35.47 -3.08 -28.65
C LEU A 159 -35.49 -2.44 -30.05
N ARG A 160 -35.04 -1.18 -30.18
CA ARG A 160 -34.84 -0.49 -31.46
C ARG A 160 -33.51 -0.82 -32.14
N GLY A 161 -32.72 -1.75 -31.60
CA GLY A 161 -31.40 -2.12 -32.12
C GLY A 161 -30.31 -1.07 -31.87
N VAL A 162 -30.58 -0.05 -31.05
CA VAL A 162 -29.59 0.96 -30.66
C VAL A 162 -28.86 0.49 -29.42
N ASP A 163 -27.54 0.30 -29.51
CA ASP A 163 -26.71 0.01 -28.34
C ASP A 163 -26.65 1.27 -27.45
N PRO A 164 -27.20 1.24 -26.22
CA PRO A 164 -27.19 2.39 -25.33
C PRO A 164 -25.80 2.77 -24.81
N ASN A 165 -24.74 2.06 -25.23
CA ASN A 165 -23.36 2.33 -24.86
C ASN A 165 -22.52 2.85 -26.03
N ALA A 166 -23.10 3.02 -27.22
CA ALA A 166 -22.37 3.43 -28.42
C ALA A 166 -21.82 4.88 -28.32
N ASP A 167 -22.31 5.67 -27.37
CA ASP A 167 -21.89 7.03 -27.05
C ASP A 167 -20.71 7.11 -26.06
N ARG A 168 -20.27 5.97 -25.50
CA ARG A 168 -19.09 5.93 -24.62
C ARG A 168 -17.84 6.40 -25.37
N LYS A 169 -17.04 7.24 -24.71
CA LYS A 169 -15.79 7.82 -25.24
C LYS A 169 -14.86 6.77 -25.88
N PHE A 170 -14.68 5.62 -25.23
CA PHE A 170 -13.76 4.56 -25.67
C PHE A 170 -14.46 3.34 -26.27
N TYR A 171 -15.68 3.45 -26.78
CA TYR A 171 -16.44 2.30 -27.29
C TYR A 171 -15.67 1.48 -28.34
N ILE A 172 -15.06 2.13 -29.32
CA ILE A 172 -14.30 1.46 -30.39
C ILE A 172 -12.99 0.85 -29.87
N GLU A 173 -12.30 1.57 -29.00
CA GLU A 173 -11.05 1.12 -28.36
C GLU A 173 -11.32 -0.13 -27.49
N GLU A 174 -12.39 -0.12 -26.70
CA GLU A 174 -12.82 -1.23 -25.85
C GLU A 174 -13.11 -2.49 -26.68
N GLN A 175 -13.77 -2.35 -27.84
CA GLN A 175 -13.98 -3.47 -28.77
C GLN A 175 -12.67 -4.00 -29.37
N THR A 176 -11.70 -3.11 -29.60
CA THR A 176 -10.38 -3.48 -30.13
C THR A 176 -9.58 -4.24 -29.09
N ARG A 177 -9.45 -3.73 -27.86
CA ARG A 177 -8.78 -4.43 -26.74
C ARG A 177 -9.46 -5.76 -26.39
N ALA A 178 -10.79 -5.84 -26.51
CA ALA A 178 -11.50 -7.11 -26.34
C ALA A 178 -11.16 -8.16 -27.40
N ARG A 179 -10.85 -7.76 -28.65
CA ARG A 179 -10.36 -8.67 -29.70
C ARG A 179 -8.92 -9.08 -29.42
N GLU A 180 -8.05 -8.14 -29.08
CA GLU A 180 -6.65 -8.40 -28.72
C GLU A 180 -6.53 -9.41 -27.57
N ARG A 181 -7.34 -9.26 -26.51
CA ARG A 181 -7.38 -10.25 -25.41
C ARG A 181 -7.81 -11.63 -25.86
N LYS A 182 -8.77 -11.76 -26.79
CA LYS A 182 -9.18 -13.05 -27.35
C LYS A 182 -8.06 -13.68 -28.17
N ASP A 183 -7.34 -12.88 -28.93
CA ASP A 183 -6.22 -13.34 -29.74
C ASP A 183 -5.02 -13.74 -28.87
N ALA A 184 -4.68 -12.94 -27.85
CA ALA A 184 -3.69 -13.29 -26.83
C ALA A 184 -4.04 -14.60 -26.12
N ALA A 185 -5.32 -14.79 -25.73
CA ALA A 185 -5.77 -16.04 -25.13
C ALA A 185 -5.67 -17.24 -26.09
N ARG A 186 -5.86 -17.03 -27.41
CA ARG A 186 -5.68 -18.07 -28.43
C ARG A 186 -4.20 -18.39 -28.64
N LYS A 187 -3.34 -17.36 -28.71
CA LYS A 187 -1.88 -17.51 -28.78
C LYS A 187 -1.36 -18.29 -27.57
N TRP A 188 -1.79 -17.95 -26.36
CA TRP A 188 -1.44 -18.69 -25.14
C TRP A 188 -1.78 -20.17 -25.22
N ARG A 189 -3.00 -20.52 -25.65
CA ARG A 189 -3.41 -21.93 -25.84
C ARG A 189 -2.54 -22.65 -26.88
N ARG A 190 -2.13 -21.97 -27.94
CA ARG A 190 -1.21 -22.53 -28.95
C ARG A 190 0.18 -22.76 -28.37
N ARG A 191 0.72 -21.80 -27.60
CA ARG A 191 2.00 -21.95 -26.87
C ARG A 191 1.97 -23.13 -25.89
N GLN A 192 0.86 -23.33 -25.18
CA GLN A 192 0.69 -24.49 -24.30
C GLN A 192 0.54 -25.84 -25.05
N ALA A 193 -0.06 -25.82 -26.26
CA ALA A 193 -0.31 -27.02 -27.05
C ALA A 193 0.89 -27.47 -27.92
N LYS A 194 1.75 -26.53 -28.32
CA LYS A 194 2.99 -26.80 -29.07
C LYS A 194 4.16 -26.57 -28.13
N LYS A 195 4.82 -27.64 -27.69
CA LYS A 195 5.94 -27.55 -26.73
C LYS A 195 7.22 -26.92 -27.29
N ASP A 196 7.25 -26.49 -28.55
CA ASP A 196 8.19 -25.53 -29.16
C ASP A 196 7.74 -25.30 -30.62
N VAL A 197 7.63 -24.04 -31.06
CA VAL A 197 8.02 -23.60 -32.43
C VAL A 197 8.45 -22.14 -32.33
N ASP A 198 9.76 -21.96 -32.31
CA ASP A 198 10.51 -20.73 -32.54
C ASP A 198 10.09 -20.05 -33.86
N GLU A 199 9.18 -19.07 -33.80
CA GLU A 199 8.98 -18.13 -34.92
C GLU A 199 8.23 -16.85 -34.52
N GLU A 200 8.35 -16.39 -33.27
CA GLU A 200 7.96 -15.02 -32.90
C GLU A 200 9.22 -14.29 -32.43
N SER A 201 9.42 -13.06 -32.93
CA SER A 201 10.49 -12.15 -32.50
C SER A 201 10.62 -12.17 -30.97
N PRO A 202 11.82 -12.07 -30.38
CA PRO A 202 11.97 -12.13 -28.93
C PRO A 202 11.16 -10.99 -28.28
N GLU A 203 10.00 -11.34 -27.72
CA GLU A 203 9.19 -10.47 -26.88
C GLU A 203 10.05 -10.14 -25.65
N GLU A 204 10.28 -8.86 -25.38
CA GLU A 204 11.09 -8.42 -24.22
C GLU A 204 10.45 -8.82 -22.88
N PHE A 205 9.12 -8.88 -22.83
CA PHE A 205 8.34 -9.33 -21.67
C PHE A 205 7.36 -10.43 -22.11
N PRO A 206 7.84 -11.66 -22.33
CA PRO A 206 6.96 -12.75 -22.74
C PRO A 206 6.01 -13.07 -21.56
N PRO A 207 4.69 -13.21 -21.80
CA PRO A 207 3.74 -13.55 -20.75
C PRO A 207 4.09 -14.89 -20.11
N LEU A 208 4.06 -14.93 -18.78
CA LEU A 208 4.25 -16.15 -17.96
C LEU A 208 2.92 -16.82 -17.60
N GLU A 209 1.82 -16.09 -17.73
CA GLU A 209 0.46 -16.56 -17.52
C GLU A 209 -0.45 -16.08 -18.66
N GLY A 210 -1.53 -16.79 -18.93
CA GLY A 210 -2.44 -16.38 -20.00
C GLY A 210 -3.71 -17.20 -20.11
N GLY A 211 -4.39 -17.07 -21.24
CA GLY A 211 -5.66 -17.74 -21.48
C GLY A 211 -6.84 -17.07 -20.78
N LYS A 212 -7.78 -17.87 -20.26
CA LYS A 212 -8.99 -17.37 -19.58
C LYS A 212 -8.57 -16.54 -18.38
N ASP A 213 -9.26 -15.42 -18.17
CA ASP A 213 -9.07 -14.56 -17.01
C ASP A 213 -10.09 -14.92 -15.91
N PRO A 214 -9.64 -15.53 -14.79
CA PRO A 214 -10.53 -16.00 -13.74
C PRO A 214 -11.02 -14.88 -12.80
N VAL A 215 -10.51 -13.65 -12.91
CA VAL A 215 -10.79 -12.53 -11.97
C VAL A 215 -10.48 -12.94 -10.52
N VAL A 216 -9.21 -12.82 -10.14
CA VAL A 216 -8.69 -13.21 -8.81
C VAL A 216 -8.12 -12.01 -8.05
N CYS A 217 -8.01 -12.10 -6.73
CA CYS A 217 -7.31 -11.12 -5.89
C CYS A 217 -5.83 -11.51 -5.73
N ASP A 218 -5.10 -11.57 -6.84
CA ASP A 218 -3.68 -11.93 -6.88
C ASP A 218 -2.94 -11.01 -7.85
N VAL A 219 -2.09 -10.13 -7.31
CA VAL A 219 -1.29 -9.19 -8.12
C VAL A 219 -0.22 -9.93 -8.92
N ALA A 220 0.39 -10.99 -8.36
CA ALA A 220 1.41 -11.76 -9.03
C ALA A 220 0.84 -12.47 -10.27
N TYR A 221 -0.40 -12.98 -10.18
CA TYR A 221 -1.12 -13.52 -11.33
C TYR A 221 -1.23 -12.49 -12.47
N TYR A 222 -1.66 -11.26 -12.19
CA TYR A 222 -1.79 -10.23 -13.23
C TYR A 222 -0.43 -9.73 -13.74
N ALA A 223 0.59 -9.66 -12.89
CA ALA A 223 1.97 -9.35 -13.31
C ALA A 223 2.50 -10.40 -14.29
N ARG A 224 2.28 -11.69 -14.00
CA ARG A 224 2.68 -12.80 -14.89
C ARG A 224 1.99 -12.75 -16.24
N ARG A 225 0.75 -12.25 -16.33
CA ARG A 225 0.07 -12.06 -17.62
C ARG A 225 0.75 -11.04 -18.53
N VAL A 226 1.56 -10.14 -17.96
CA VAL A 226 2.32 -9.12 -18.71
C VAL A 226 3.82 -9.41 -18.71
N GLY A 227 4.25 -10.61 -18.32
CA GLY A 227 5.67 -10.99 -18.33
C GLY A 227 6.51 -10.41 -17.18
N LEU A 228 5.86 -9.96 -16.11
CA LEU A 228 6.48 -9.59 -14.83
C LEU A 228 6.13 -10.64 -13.77
N ASP A 229 6.67 -10.51 -12.56
CA ASP A 229 6.16 -11.26 -11.39
C ASP A 229 6.24 -10.38 -10.13
N VAL A 230 5.66 -10.87 -9.04
CA VAL A 230 5.63 -10.14 -7.76
C VAL A 230 6.07 -11.02 -6.62
N GLU A 231 6.97 -10.50 -5.79
CA GLU A 231 7.30 -11.08 -4.49
C GLU A 231 6.69 -10.27 -3.34
N THR A 232 6.56 -10.92 -2.19
CA THR A 232 5.98 -10.32 -0.99
C THR A 232 7.01 -10.25 0.13
N VAL A 233 7.23 -9.04 0.63
CA VAL A 233 8.09 -8.69 1.76
C VAL A 233 7.20 -8.24 2.93
N LYS A 234 7.53 -8.68 4.15
CA LYS A 234 6.86 -8.27 5.37
C LYS A 234 7.59 -7.11 6.03
N VAL A 235 6.83 -6.14 6.52
CA VAL A 235 7.35 -4.94 7.18
C VAL A 235 6.70 -4.85 8.56
N GLN A 236 7.50 -4.62 9.60
CA GLN A 236 6.98 -4.36 10.94
C GLN A 236 6.98 -2.85 11.19
N THR A 237 5.86 -2.33 11.67
CA THR A 237 5.76 -0.94 12.14
C THR A 237 6.27 -0.81 13.57
N GLU A 238 6.55 0.43 14.00
CA GLU A 238 7.03 0.71 15.37
C GLU A 238 6.04 0.22 16.44
N ASP A 239 4.74 0.27 16.16
CA ASP A 239 3.67 -0.24 17.04
C ASP A 239 3.34 -1.73 16.86
N GLY A 240 4.09 -2.46 16.02
CA GLY A 240 4.05 -3.92 15.96
C GLY A 240 3.08 -4.53 14.93
N PHE A 241 2.46 -3.74 14.05
CA PHE A 241 1.73 -4.28 12.91
C PHE A 241 2.70 -4.91 11.92
N ILE A 242 2.30 -6.05 11.34
CA ILE A 242 3.03 -6.69 10.25
C ILE A 242 2.28 -6.41 8.95
N ILE A 243 2.82 -5.53 8.13
CA ILE A 243 2.22 -5.05 6.90
C ILE A 243 2.93 -5.64 5.67
N THR A 244 2.27 -5.54 4.52
CA THR A 244 2.68 -6.24 3.30
C THR A 244 3.21 -5.25 2.27
N LEU A 245 4.45 -5.48 1.83
CA LEU A 245 5.12 -4.74 0.77
C LEU A 245 5.33 -5.67 -0.42
N TRP A 246 4.84 -5.29 -1.59
CA TRP A 246 5.04 -6.06 -2.82
C TRP A 246 6.15 -5.45 -3.66
N HIS A 247 6.97 -6.29 -4.28
CA HIS A 247 8.01 -5.86 -5.21
C HIS A 247 7.72 -6.48 -6.59
N VAL A 248 7.53 -5.62 -7.59
CA VAL A 248 7.23 -6.00 -8.98
C VAL A 248 8.52 -6.05 -9.77
N TYR A 249 8.85 -7.21 -10.33
CA TYR A 249 10.14 -7.42 -10.98
C TYR A 249 10.02 -8.10 -12.35
N ASN A 250 11.07 -7.92 -13.16
CA ASN A 250 11.27 -8.70 -14.38
C ASN A 250 12.00 -10.01 -14.01
N PRO A 251 11.38 -11.19 -14.18
CA PRO A 251 11.99 -12.48 -13.83
C PRO A 251 13.22 -12.82 -14.70
N GLN A 252 13.43 -12.12 -15.81
CA GLN A 252 14.65 -12.26 -16.62
C GLN A 252 15.85 -11.47 -16.06
N GLU A 253 15.61 -10.50 -15.18
CA GLU A 253 16.64 -9.60 -14.64
C GLU A 253 16.83 -9.71 -13.12
N TYR A 254 15.85 -10.27 -12.41
CA TYR A 254 15.82 -10.29 -10.96
C TYR A 254 15.37 -11.65 -10.42
N VAL A 255 16.03 -12.09 -9.34
CA VAL A 255 15.69 -13.29 -8.59
C VAL A 255 15.11 -12.86 -7.25
N PRO A 256 13.91 -13.34 -6.87
CA PRO A 256 13.26 -12.96 -5.63
C PRO A 256 14.08 -13.31 -4.39
N LEU A 257 13.89 -12.53 -3.34
CA LEU A 257 14.56 -12.70 -2.05
C LEU A 257 14.23 -14.06 -1.43
N PRO A 258 15.18 -14.70 -0.74
CA PRO A 258 14.90 -15.88 0.09
C PRO A 258 13.83 -15.60 1.13
N ALA A 259 13.06 -16.63 1.52
CA ALA A 259 11.92 -16.46 2.42
C ALA A 259 12.28 -15.88 3.80
N GLU A 260 13.48 -16.18 4.33
CA GLU A 260 14.00 -15.60 5.58
C GLU A 260 14.17 -14.08 5.48
N GLU A 261 14.70 -13.59 4.36
CA GLU A 261 14.91 -12.17 4.12
C GLU A 261 13.60 -11.42 3.87
N ARG A 262 12.58 -12.11 3.35
CA ARG A 262 11.24 -11.54 3.16
C ARG A 262 10.44 -11.37 4.47
N ARG A 263 11.00 -11.75 5.62
CA ARG A 263 10.40 -11.49 6.95
C ARG A 263 10.63 -10.04 7.37
N HIS A 264 9.86 -9.60 8.36
CA HIS A 264 10.01 -8.28 8.96
C HIS A 264 11.34 -8.17 9.72
N HIS A 265 11.95 -6.97 9.76
CA HIS A 265 13.25 -6.70 10.38
C HIS A 265 13.16 -6.01 11.76
N GLY A 266 12.09 -6.27 12.50
CA GLY A 266 11.81 -5.55 13.74
C GLY A 266 11.24 -4.15 13.48
N PRO A 267 11.00 -3.38 14.55
CA PRO A 267 10.30 -2.09 14.49
C PRO A 267 11.19 -0.90 14.10
N ASP A 268 12.51 -1.07 14.00
CA ASP A 268 13.43 0.06 13.80
C ASP A 268 13.33 0.60 12.37
N VAL A 269 13.14 1.91 12.25
CA VAL A 269 12.95 2.61 10.97
C VAL A 269 14.05 3.64 10.71
N LEU A 270 14.37 3.86 9.43
CA LEU A 270 15.30 4.90 8.96
C LEU A 270 16.69 4.86 9.63
N THR A 271 17.18 3.65 9.97
CA THR A 271 18.46 3.45 10.66
C THR A 271 19.71 3.77 9.83
N GLY A 272 19.53 4.03 8.53
CA GLY A 272 20.62 4.20 7.56
C GLY A 272 21.33 2.89 7.18
N GLN A 273 20.94 1.76 7.77
CA GLN A 273 21.45 0.45 7.39
C GLN A 273 21.00 0.09 5.98
N LYS A 274 21.89 -0.58 5.24
CA LYS A 274 21.63 -1.05 3.87
C LYS A 274 21.72 -2.57 3.86
N ASN A 275 20.96 -3.22 2.97
CA ASN A 275 21.07 -4.66 2.78
C ASN A 275 22.51 -5.03 2.35
N PRO A 276 23.23 -5.90 3.09
CA PRO A 276 24.63 -6.22 2.84
C PRO A 276 24.87 -6.92 1.48
N ARG A 277 23.84 -7.43 0.82
CA ARG A 277 23.93 -8.02 -0.53
C ARG A 277 23.91 -7.00 -1.65
N ILE A 278 23.66 -5.72 -1.36
CA ILE A 278 23.67 -4.68 -2.38
C ILE A 278 25.10 -4.53 -2.90
N SER A 279 25.33 -5.05 -4.10
CA SER A 279 26.56 -4.78 -4.83
C SER A 279 26.59 -3.33 -5.30
N ALA A 280 27.78 -2.73 -5.34
CA ALA A 280 28.02 -1.42 -5.96
C ALA A 280 27.95 -1.49 -7.50
N ALA A 281 26.95 -2.18 -8.03
CA ALA A 281 26.74 -2.30 -9.46
C ALA A 281 26.29 -0.97 -10.05
N SER A 282 26.86 -0.59 -11.19
CA SER A 282 26.28 0.40 -12.09
C SER A 282 25.03 -0.19 -12.78
N ASN A 283 24.21 0.66 -13.40
CA ASN A 283 23.02 0.26 -14.18
C ASN A 283 21.83 -0.25 -13.32
N ARG A 284 21.65 0.32 -12.12
CA ARG A 284 20.56 -0.02 -11.19
C ARG A 284 19.23 0.59 -11.63
N ARG A 285 18.12 0.10 -11.10
CA ARG A 285 16.79 0.69 -11.26
C ARG A 285 16.50 1.59 -10.06
N TYR A 286 15.92 2.77 -10.27
CA TYR A 286 15.60 3.71 -9.19
C TYR A 286 14.30 3.29 -8.47
N PRO A 287 14.26 3.28 -7.13
CA PRO A 287 13.10 2.83 -6.36
C PRO A 287 11.92 3.80 -6.43
N VAL A 288 10.73 3.24 -6.64
CA VAL A 288 9.46 3.93 -6.63
C VAL A 288 8.48 3.17 -5.74
N LEU A 289 7.95 3.83 -4.72
CA LEU A 289 6.93 3.28 -3.82
C LEU A 289 5.55 3.81 -4.22
N LEU A 290 4.60 2.90 -4.45
CA LEU A 290 3.19 3.22 -4.73
C LEU A 290 2.32 2.90 -3.52
N VAL A 291 1.46 3.83 -3.10
CA VAL A 291 0.56 3.66 -1.96
C VAL A 291 -0.90 3.97 -2.31
N HIS A 292 -1.80 3.07 -1.92
CA HIS A 292 -3.19 3.02 -2.38
C HIS A 292 -4.15 3.95 -1.60
N GLY A 293 -5.40 4.02 -2.06
CA GLY A 293 -6.46 4.83 -1.44
C GLY A 293 -7.25 4.11 -0.35
N LEU A 294 -8.27 4.81 0.17
CA LEU A 294 -9.17 4.34 1.23
C LEU A 294 -9.86 3.03 0.82
N LEU A 295 -9.92 2.06 1.74
CA LEU A 295 -10.52 0.73 1.53
C LEU A 295 -9.91 -0.09 0.39
N GLN A 296 -8.81 0.33 -0.23
CA GLN A 296 -8.15 -0.43 -1.31
C GLN A 296 -6.94 -1.21 -0.77
N CYS A 297 -6.35 -2.03 -1.62
CA CYS A 297 -4.94 -2.41 -1.52
C CYS A 297 -4.18 -1.99 -2.78
N SER A 298 -2.87 -2.18 -2.78
CA SER A 298 -1.99 -1.76 -3.87
C SER A 298 -2.22 -2.47 -5.21
N GLY A 299 -3.06 -3.51 -5.25
CA GLY A 299 -3.50 -4.14 -6.49
C GLY A 299 -4.34 -3.19 -7.37
N ALA A 300 -4.84 -2.09 -6.81
CA ALA A 300 -5.49 -1.02 -7.58
C ALA A 300 -4.59 -0.45 -8.69
N PHE A 301 -3.25 -0.49 -8.53
CA PHE A 301 -2.29 -0.07 -9.54
C PHE A 301 -1.95 -1.13 -10.59
N CYS A 302 -2.58 -2.32 -10.53
CA CYS A 302 -2.19 -3.54 -11.25
C CYS A 302 -3.32 -4.21 -12.04
N ALA A 303 -4.47 -3.53 -12.21
CA ALA A 303 -5.70 -4.16 -12.72
C ALA A 303 -5.91 -4.07 -14.25
N ASN A 304 -5.09 -3.29 -14.95
CA ASN A 304 -5.27 -2.90 -16.35
C ASN A 304 -4.29 -3.57 -17.33
N ASP A 305 -3.78 -4.76 -17.01
CA ASP A 305 -2.72 -5.41 -17.79
C ASP A 305 -1.54 -4.44 -18.01
N ASP A 306 -0.96 -4.34 -19.21
CA ASP A 306 0.19 -3.47 -19.51
C ASP A 306 -0.04 -1.98 -19.20
N GLU A 307 -1.30 -1.55 -19.21
CA GLU A 307 -1.73 -0.18 -18.91
C GLU A 307 -1.92 0.08 -17.40
N SER A 308 -1.43 -0.84 -16.57
CA SER A 308 -1.36 -0.67 -15.12
C SER A 308 -0.15 0.19 -14.75
N LEU A 309 -0.34 1.26 -13.97
CA LEU A 309 0.75 2.19 -13.61
C LEU A 309 1.98 1.47 -13.04
N ALA A 310 1.78 0.48 -12.16
CA ALA A 310 2.89 -0.30 -11.57
C ALA A 310 3.68 -1.07 -12.64
N PHE A 311 2.98 -1.76 -13.55
CA PHE A 311 3.61 -2.57 -14.60
C PHE A 311 4.28 -1.69 -15.65
N TYR A 312 3.63 -0.58 -16.03
CA TYR A 312 4.19 0.41 -16.92
C TYR A 312 5.49 1.01 -16.39
N LEU A 313 5.56 1.39 -15.10
CA LEU A 313 6.78 1.93 -14.48
C LEU A 313 7.89 0.87 -14.40
N CYS A 314 7.55 -0.37 -14.03
CA CYS A 314 8.52 -1.47 -13.97
C CYS A 314 9.11 -1.78 -15.36
N LYS A 315 8.26 -1.85 -16.40
CA LYS A 315 8.70 -2.02 -17.79
C LYS A 315 9.47 -0.81 -18.32
N SER A 316 9.16 0.39 -17.85
CA SER A 316 9.93 1.59 -18.16
C SER A 316 11.32 1.57 -17.54
N GLY A 317 11.57 0.76 -16.51
CA GLY A 317 12.90 0.56 -15.92
C GLY A 317 13.08 1.11 -14.52
N TYR A 318 12.00 1.39 -13.80
CA TYR A 318 12.03 1.62 -12.36
C TYR A 318 12.03 0.31 -11.57
N ASP A 319 12.44 0.42 -10.31
CA ASP A 319 12.30 -0.61 -9.28
C ASP A 319 11.02 -0.31 -8.49
N VAL A 320 9.98 -1.13 -8.67
CA VAL A 320 8.60 -0.78 -8.29
C VAL A 320 8.18 -1.57 -7.06
N TRP A 321 7.87 -0.82 -6.01
CA TRP A 321 7.42 -1.31 -4.72
C TRP A 321 5.98 -0.83 -4.45
N LEU A 322 5.12 -1.71 -3.94
CA LEU A 322 3.72 -1.40 -3.67
C LEU A 322 3.42 -1.61 -2.18
N GLY A 323 3.21 -0.50 -1.47
CA GLY A 323 2.93 -0.50 -0.04
C GLY A 323 1.47 -0.81 0.26
N ASN A 324 1.22 -1.59 1.31
CA ASN A 324 -0.13 -1.81 1.83
C ASN A 324 -0.15 -1.45 3.31
N ASN A 325 -1.16 -0.67 3.69
CA ASN A 325 -1.38 -0.28 5.07
C ASN A 325 -1.82 -1.45 5.95
N ARG A 326 -1.73 -1.24 7.27
CA ARG A 326 -2.11 -2.18 8.32
C ARG A 326 -3.49 -2.81 8.13
N CYS A 327 -3.63 -4.02 8.67
CA CYS A 327 -4.79 -4.89 8.57
C CYS A 327 -5.08 -5.47 7.17
N GLY A 328 -5.04 -4.66 6.09
CA GLY A 328 -5.19 -5.13 4.71
C GLY A 328 -6.25 -6.22 4.50
N MET A 329 -5.92 -7.27 3.76
CA MET A 329 -6.78 -8.47 3.64
C MET A 329 -6.61 -9.45 4.80
N HIS A 330 -5.43 -9.43 5.43
CA HIS A 330 -5.01 -10.37 6.46
C HIS A 330 -4.36 -9.59 7.61
N PRO A 331 -5.13 -9.28 8.66
CA PRO A 331 -4.60 -8.51 9.77
C PRO A 331 -3.58 -9.31 10.57
N GLU A 332 -2.40 -8.72 10.76
CA GLU A 332 -1.26 -9.36 11.43
C GLU A 332 -0.55 -8.35 12.33
N HIS A 333 -0.14 -8.81 13.52
CA HIS A 333 0.55 -8.02 14.53
C HIS A 333 1.41 -8.96 15.38
N THR A 334 2.50 -8.44 15.94
CA THR A 334 3.41 -9.19 16.82
C THR A 334 2.77 -9.73 18.10
N THR A 335 1.77 -9.03 18.68
CA THR A 335 1.19 -9.34 19.99
C THR A 335 -0.34 -9.32 20.00
N LEU A 336 -0.97 -8.49 19.18
CA LEU A 336 -2.42 -8.33 19.14
C LEU A 336 -3.08 -9.31 18.16
N THR A 337 -4.32 -9.69 18.46
CA THR A 337 -5.15 -10.54 17.59
C THR A 337 -6.30 -9.73 16.98
N PRO A 338 -6.89 -10.15 15.85
CA PRO A 338 -8.02 -9.44 15.24
C PRO A 338 -9.24 -9.28 16.14
N SER A 339 -9.40 -10.13 17.17
CA SER A 339 -10.46 -9.99 18.18
C SER A 339 -10.17 -8.95 19.25
N ASP A 340 -8.92 -8.53 19.41
CA ASP A 340 -8.52 -7.49 20.35
C ASP A 340 -8.90 -6.11 19.80
N PRO A 341 -9.70 -5.30 20.51
CA PRO A 341 -10.08 -3.96 20.04
C PRO A 341 -8.88 -3.03 19.85
N ARG A 342 -7.78 -3.22 20.59
CA ARG A 342 -6.57 -2.40 20.48
C ARG A 342 -5.96 -2.47 19.08
N MET A 343 -6.10 -3.60 18.39
CA MET A 343 -5.63 -3.76 17.01
C MET A 343 -6.35 -2.83 16.01
N TRP A 344 -7.48 -2.26 16.40
CA TRP A 344 -8.32 -1.42 15.55
C TRP A 344 -8.38 0.02 16.04
N THR A 345 -7.59 0.40 17.03
CA THR A 345 -7.53 1.75 17.59
C THR A 345 -6.48 2.58 16.85
N TRP A 346 -6.78 3.00 15.63
CA TRP A 346 -5.88 3.83 14.82
C TRP A 346 -6.67 4.66 13.81
N ASP A 347 -6.04 5.74 13.35
CA ASP A 347 -6.56 6.71 12.39
C ASP A 347 -5.54 7.00 11.28
N ILE A 348 -5.83 7.98 10.42
CA ILE A 348 -4.97 8.35 9.30
C ILE A 348 -3.56 8.78 9.72
N ARG A 349 -3.37 9.30 10.95
CA ARG A 349 -2.03 9.68 11.43
C ARG A 349 -1.15 8.46 11.57
N HIS A 350 -1.68 7.36 12.07
CA HIS A 350 -0.92 6.12 12.24
C HIS A 350 -0.46 5.57 10.90
N LEU A 351 -1.31 5.69 9.86
CA LEU A 351 -0.95 5.27 8.51
C LEU A 351 0.22 6.10 7.95
N GLY A 352 0.22 7.42 8.16
CA GLY A 352 1.29 8.29 7.68
C GLY A 352 2.57 8.17 8.51
N VAL A 353 2.43 8.26 9.81
CA VAL A 353 3.56 8.33 10.74
C VAL A 353 4.26 6.99 10.91
N LEU A 354 3.51 5.87 10.95
CA LEU A 354 4.05 4.55 11.24
C LEU A 354 4.13 3.68 9.98
N ASP A 355 3.02 3.47 9.26
CA ASP A 355 2.98 2.53 8.13
C ASP A 355 3.85 3.04 6.97
N LEU A 356 3.60 4.26 6.49
CA LEU A 356 4.36 4.86 5.40
C LEU A 356 5.86 4.97 5.74
N THR A 357 6.20 5.33 6.97
CA THR A 357 7.61 5.40 7.40
C THR A 357 8.28 4.03 7.39
N ALA A 358 7.60 2.99 7.89
CA ALA A 358 8.14 1.63 7.87
C ALA A 358 8.28 1.10 6.42
N LEU A 359 7.32 1.41 5.54
CA LEU A 359 7.39 1.06 4.11
C LEU A 359 8.57 1.74 3.42
N ILE A 360 8.74 3.06 3.61
CA ILE A 360 9.88 3.81 3.04
C ILE A 360 11.19 3.26 3.58
N SER A 361 11.30 3.08 4.90
CA SER A 361 12.48 2.50 5.54
C SER A 361 12.86 1.14 4.94
N ARG A 362 11.87 0.25 4.75
CA ARG A 362 12.14 -1.06 4.15
C ARG A 362 12.64 -0.96 2.71
N VAL A 363 12.02 -0.12 1.88
CA VAL A 363 12.46 0.04 0.49
C VAL A 363 13.88 0.61 0.43
N LEU A 364 14.21 1.60 1.27
CA LEU A 364 15.57 2.16 1.32
C LEU A 364 16.59 1.15 1.83
N TYR A 365 16.23 0.28 2.78
CA TYR A 365 17.09 -0.82 3.22
C TYR A 365 17.39 -1.80 2.08
N GLU A 366 16.35 -2.27 1.36
CA GLU A 366 16.50 -3.27 0.29
C GLU A 366 17.23 -2.74 -0.93
N THR A 367 17.04 -1.45 -1.22
CA THR A 367 17.59 -0.82 -2.42
C THR A 367 18.85 0.00 -2.13
N GLY A 368 19.15 0.33 -0.88
CA GLY A 368 20.34 1.07 -0.46
C GLY A 368 20.46 2.49 -1.02
N PHE A 369 19.41 3.01 -1.67
CA PHE A 369 19.29 4.41 -2.02
C PHE A 369 18.95 5.24 -0.79
N GLU A 370 19.29 6.52 -0.82
CA GLU A 370 18.96 7.46 0.26
C GLU A 370 17.53 8.01 0.14
N LYS A 371 17.03 8.04 -1.11
CA LYS A 371 15.69 8.52 -1.46
C LYS A 371 15.00 7.58 -2.43
N LEU A 372 13.67 7.66 -2.44
CA LEU A 372 12.80 7.00 -3.43
C LEU A 372 11.79 7.98 -4.01
N GLY A 373 11.23 7.65 -5.17
CA GLY A 373 10.05 8.35 -5.69
C GLY A 373 8.78 7.82 -5.04
N LEU A 374 7.92 8.69 -4.52
CA LEU A 374 6.69 8.29 -3.84
C LEU A 374 5.47 8.65 -4.69
N VAL A 375 4.64 7.68 -5.02
CA VAL A 375 3.40 7.87 -5.79
C VAL A 375 2.21 7.40 -4.96
N CYS A 376 1.29 8.29 -4.64
CA CYS A 376 0.16 7.95 -3.78
C CYS A 376 -1.17 8.32 -4.42
N HIS A 377 -2.21 7.55 -4.14
CA HIS A 377 -3.57 7.80 -4.59
C HIS A 377 -4.51 8.08 -3.41
N SER A 378 -5.37 9.10 -3.52
CA SER A 378 -6.47 9.33 -2.58
C SER A 378 -5.99 9.35 -1.11
N GLN A 379 -6.46 8.46 -0.23
CA GLN A 379 -6.00 8.36 1.16
C GLN A 379 -4.47 8.22 1.30
N GLY A 380 -3.79 7.53 0.38
CA GLY A 380 -2.33 7.46 0.39
C GLY A 380 -1.69 8.84 0.28
N THR A 381 -2.35 9.78 -0.41
CA THR A 381 -1.90 11.19 -0.43
C THR A 381 -2.15 11.88 0.90
N THR A 382 -3.28 11.59 1.57
CA THR A 382 -3.61 12.15 2.88
C THR A 382 -2.61 11.74 3.93
N GLU A 383 -2.33 10.44 4.05
CA GLU A 383 -1.38 9.94 5.06
C GLU A 383 0.04 10.49 4.80
N THR A 384 0.41 10.68 3.54
CA THR A 384 1.69 11.33 3.18
C THR A 384 1.70 12.81 3.58
N LEU A 385 0.66 13.57 3.26
CA LEU A 385 0.55 14.99 3.62
C LEU A 385 0.52 15.16 5.15
N VAL A 386 -0.18 14.28 5.87
CA VAL A 386 -0.18 14.28 7.33
C VAL A 386 1.22 13.95 7.86
N ALA A 387 1.89 12.91 7.36
CA ALA A 387 3.24 12.56 7.80
C ALA A 387 4.25 13.72 7.60
N LEU A 388 4.20 14.39 6.44
CA LEU A 388 5.12 15.48 6.09
C LEU A 388 4.84 16.80 6.83
N ALA A 389 3.70 16.95 7.50
CA ALA A 389 3.37 18.16 8.23
C ALA A 389 4.37 18.42 9.36
N LYS A 390 4.61 19.70 9.69
CA LYS A 390 5.56 20.13 10.72
C LYS A 390 5.34 19.49 12.10
N GLU A 391 4.10 19.12 12.40
CA GLU A 391 3.67 18.59 13.71
C GLU A 391 3.74 17.06 13.80
N HIS A 392 4.19 16.38 12.74
CA HIS A 392 4.21 14.92 12.66
C HIS A 392 5.63 14.40 12.39
N ARG A 393 5.98 14.04 11.16
CA ARG A 393 7.26 13.39 10.82
C ARG A 393 7.93 14.06 9.60
N PRO A 394 8.22 15.38 9.66
CA PRO A 394 8.67 16.15 8.50
C PRO A 394 10.04 15.70 7.96
N GLU A 395 10.87 15.04 8.76
CA GLU A 395 12.14 14.42 8.35
C GLU A 395 11.96 13.36 7.26
N LEU A 396 10.78 12.75 7.14
CA LEU A 396 10.45 11.78 6.09
C LEU A 396 10.64 12.39 4.69
N GLY A 397 10.45 13.70 4.55
CA GLY A 397 10.68 14.42 3.30
C GLY A 397 12.10 14.34 2.76
N GLN A 398 13.10 14.11 3.63
CA GLN A 398 14.50 13.95 3.23
C GLN A 398 14.73 12.64 2.45
N HIS A 399 13.86 11.65 2.64
CA HIS A 399 13.91 10.31 2.05
C HIS A 399 13.05 10.17 0.79
N ILE A 400 12.42 11.26 0.34
CA ILE A 400 11.54 11.29 -0.82
C ILE A 400 12.14 12.23 -1.87
N SER A 401 12.39 11.74 -3.08
CA SER A 401 12.88 12.58 -4.18
C SER A 401 11.79 13.42 -4.81
N VAL A 402 10.57 12.88 -4.88
CA VAL A 402 9.35 13.57 -5.28
C VAL A 402 8.14 12.85 -4.71
N PHE A 403 7.15 13.63 -4.29
CA PHE A 403 5.82 13.14 -3.91
C PHE A 403 4.83 13.40 -5.05
N CYS A 404 4.42 12.34 -5.75
CA CYS A 404 3.42 12.34 -6.81
C CYS A 404 2.03 12.01 -6.23
N ALA A 405 1.15 13.01 -6.15
CA ALA A 405 -0.18 12.89 -5.57
C ALA A 405 -1.26 12.74 -6.67
N LEU A 406 -1.87 11.56 -6.75
CA LEU A 406 -2.96 11.23 -7.68
C LEU A 406 -4.32 11.37 -6.96
N ALA A 407 -5.21 12.22 -7.49
CA ALA A 407 -6.47 12.58 -6.84
C ALA A 407 -6.29 12.97 -5.34
N PRO A 408 -5.49 14.02 -5.05
CA PRO A 408 -5.06 14.33 -3.70
C PRO A 408 -6.22 14.66 -2.75
N ALA A 409 -6.29 13.95 -1.64
CA ALA A 409 -7.36 14.03 -0.65
C ALA A 409 -6.97 14.90 0.55
N ALA A 410 -6.86 16.22 0.33
CA ALA A 410 -6.57 17.19 1.38
C ALA A 410 -7.79 18.03 1.79
N TYR A 411 -8.66 18.34 0.82
CA TYR A 411 -9.89 19.10 1.04
C TYR A 411 -11.10 18.28 0.62
N ALA A 412 -12.19 18.39 1.37
CA ALA A 412 -13.45 17.72 1.05
C ALA A 412 -14.14 18.33 -0.17
N GLY A 413 -14.60 17.48 -1.08
CA GLY A 413 -15.47 17.86 -2.18
C GLY A 413 -16.97 17.88 -1.80
N PRO A 414 -17.85 18.28 -2.72
CA PRO A 414 -19.29 18.39 -2.48
C PRO A 414 -19.99 17.06 -2.14
N LEU A 415 -19.39 15.92 -2.47
CA LEU A 415 -19.97 14.60 -2.25
C LEU A 415 -20.24 14.28 -0.77
N LEU A 416 -19.46 14.85 0.16
CA LEU A 416 -19.68 14.66 1.60
C LEU A 416 -21.00 15.27 2.10
N GLU A 417 -21.66 16.10 1.31
CA GLU A 417 -22.98 16.65 1.64
C GLU A 417 -24.16 15.74 1.23
N ARG A 418 -23.89 14.56 0.66
CA ARG A 418 -24.92 13.55 0.41
C ARG A 418 -25.52 13.01 1.71
N PHE A 419 -26.78 12.58 1.66
CA PHE A 419 -27.58 12.32 2.86
C PHE A 419 -26.98 11.24 3.79
N TYR A 420 -26.39 10.18 3.24
CA TYR A 420 -25.78 9.10 4.04
C TYR A 420 -24.52 9.55 4.78
N PHE A 421 -23.65 10.35 4.15
CA PHE A 421 -22.50 10.95 4.84
C PHE A 421 -22.95 11.97 5.89
N ARG A 422 -23.99 12.75 5.62
CA ARG A 422 -24.60 13.67 6.60
C ARG A 422 -25.15 12.95 7.82
N ILE A 423 -25.71 11.74 7.66
CA ILE A 423 -26.16 10.92 8.78
C ILE A 423 -24.97 10.49 9.63
N MET A 424 -23.89 9.99 9.02
CA MET A 424 -22.67 9.59 9.73
C MET A 424 -22.01 10.78 10.46
N ARG A 425 -21.96 11.96 9.83
CA ARG A 425 -21.44 13.20 10.42
C ARG A 425 -22.23 13.66 11.65
N LYS A 426 -23.48 13.23 11.83
CA LYS A 426 -24.31 13.56 13.00
C LYS A 426 -24.26 12.51 14.11
N MET A 427 -23.63 11.37 13.89
CA MET A 427 -23.52 10.33 14.90
C MET A 427 -22.49 10.73 15.95
N SER A 428 -22.88 10.74 17.23
CA SER A 428 -21.90 10.88 18.32
C SER A 428 -20.88 9.73 18.28
N PRO A 429 -19.68 9.90 18.86
CA PRO A 429 -18.68 8.82 18.89
C PRO A 429 -19.22 7.50 19.45
N SER A 430 -20.02 7.56 20.53
CA SER A 430 -20.66 6.37 21.11
C SER A 430 -21.68 5.72 20.19
N ALA A 431 -22.49 6.52 19.48
CA ALA A 431 -23.43 5.99 18.48
C ALA A 431 -22.69 5.36 17.29
N PHE A 432 -21.60 5.98 16.84
CA PHE A 432 -20.77 5.45 15.75
C PHE A 432 -20.19 4.07 16.12
N ARG A 433 -19.65 3.92 17.34
CA ARG A 433 -19.13 2.64 17.85
C ARG A 433 -20.23 1.60 18.05
N ALA A 434 -21.44 2.00 18.42
CA ALA A 434 -22.57 1.08 18.52
C ALA A 434 -22.98 0.53 17.14
N VAL A 435 -22.98 1.38 16.11
CA VAL A 435 -23.40 1.00 14.74
C VAL A 435 -22.30 0.27 13.98
N PHE A 436 -21.09 0.82 13.94
CA PHE A 436 -19.98 0.34 13.11
C PHE A 436 -18.92 -0.44 13.88
N GLY A 437 -19.06 -0.53 15.20
CA GLY A 437 -18.20 -1.34 16.06
C GLY A 437 -16.93 -0.62 16.51
N ILE A 438 -16.16 -1.34 17.32
CA ILE A 438 -14.86 -0.92 17.87
C ILE A 438 -13.69 -1.69 17.23
N HIS A 439 -13.97 -2.43 16.14
CA HIS A 439 -13.00 -3.25 15.40
C HIS A 439 -12.92 -2.75 13.95
N ALA A 440 -12.94 -3.67 12.98
CA ALA A 440 -13.03 -3.35 11.57
C ALA A 440 -14.37 -2.71 11.19
N PHE A 441 -14.33 -1.75 10.26
CA PHE A 441 -15.51 -1.15 9.66
C PHE A 441 -16.21 -2.13 8.71
N ILE A 442 -17.46 -2.50 9.05
CA ILE A 442 -18.34 -3.37 8.26
C ILE A 442 -17.60 -4.62 7.73
N PRO A 443 -17.10 -5.50 8.61
CA PRO A 443 -16.26 -6.65 8.21
C PRO A 443 -16.99 -7.64 7.29
N PHE A 444 -18.32 -7.60 7.27
CA PHE A 444 -19.14 -8.43 6.38
C PHE A 444 -18.84 -8.20 4.89
N MET A 445 -18.35 -7.02 4.49
CA MET A 445 -17.95 -6.78 3.09
C MET A 445 -16.85 -7.76 2.63
N LEU A 446 -15.93 -8.11 3.52
CA LEU A 446 -14.85 -9.07 3.27
C LEU A 446 -15.40 -10.50 3.13
N THR A 447 -16.42 -10.85 3.93
CA THR A 447 -17.14 -12.13 3.80
C THR A 447 -17.82 -12.24 2.44
N VAL A 448 -18.49 -11.17 1.98
CA VAL A 448 -19.14 -11.14 0.67
C VAL A 448 -18.12 -11.35 -0.45
N ARG A 449 -16.98 -10.66 -0.40
CA ARG A 449 -15.90 -10.85 -1.40
C ARG A 449 -15.41 -12.30 -1.45
N ASN A 450 -15.17 -12.93 -0.30
CA ASN A 450 -14.60 -14.26 -0.24
C ASN A 450 -15.58 -15.38 -0.63
N VAL A 451 -16.90 -15.12 -0.56
CA VAL A 451 -17.94 -16.14 -0.81
C VAL A 451 -18.63 -15.95 -2.16
N VAL A 452 -18.85 -14.71 -2.60
CA VAL A 452 -19.55 -14.43 -3.86
C VAL A 452 -18.60 -14.65 -5.04
N HIS A 453 -19.11 -15.24 -6.12
CA HIS A 453 -18.32 -15.43 -7.35
C HIS A 453 -17.67 -14.11 -7.81
N PRO A 454 -16.35 -14.07 -8.12
CA PRO A 454 -15.61 -12.83 -8.33
C PRO A 454 -16.22 -11.89 -9.38
N TRP A 455 -16.76 -12.44 -10.46
CA TRP A 455 -17.46 -11.65 -11.48
C TRP A 455 -18.71 -10.94 -10.92
N MET A 456 -19.54 -11.63 -10.13
CA MET A 456 -20.73 -11.03 -9.52
C MET A 456 -20.34 -9.99 -8.48
N TYR A 457 -19.29 -10.29 -7.71
CA TYR A 457 -18.73 -9.36 -6.74
C TYR A 457 -18.24 -8.07 -7.41
N GLY A 458 -17.51 -8.15 -8.53
CA GLY A 458 -17.06 -6.98 -9.27
C GLY A 458 -18.20 -6.13 -9.85
N VAL A 459 -19.27 -6.77 -10.34
CA VAL A 459 -20.48 -6.08 -10.80
C VAL A 459 -21.18 -5.37 -9.64
N LEU A 460 -21.34 -6.03 -8.50
CA LEU A 460 -21.93 -5.46 -7.29
C LEU A 460 -21.09 -4.29 -6.77
N GLY A 461 -19.76 -4.44 -6.72
CA GLY A 461 -18.81 -3.40 -6.34
C GLY A 461 -18.99 -2.14 -7.18
N TYR A 462 -19.07 -2.30 -8.50
CA TYR A 462 -19.34 -1.17 -9.40
C TYR A 462 -20.67 -0.47 -9.08
N TYR A 463 -21.76 -1.22 -8.88
CA TYR A 463 -23.05 -0.61 -8.57
C TYR A 463 -23.03 0.17 -7.27
N VAL A 464 -22.41 -0.38 -6.23
CA VAL A 464 -22.29 0.29 -4.92
C VAL A 464 -21.44 1.55 -5.06
N PHE A 465 -20.29 1.49 -5.73
CA PHE A 465 -19.41 2.65 -5.93
C PHE A 465 -20.08 3.73 -6.77
N SER A 466 -20.75 3.36 -7.86
CA SER A 466 -21.48 4.32 -8.71
C SER A 466 -22.63 4.98 -7.94
N TYR A 467 -23.31 4.26 -7.06
CA TYR A 467 -24.36 4.82 -6.20
C TYR A 467 -23.81 5.77 -5.12
N LEU A 468 -22.77 5.35 -4.40
CA LEU A 468 -22.19 6.11 -3.29
C LEU A 468 -21.42 7.35 -3.77
N PHE A 469 -20.67 7.22 -4.85
CA PHE A 469 -19.74 8.24 -5.26
C PHE A 469 -20.13 8.95 -6.55
N GLY A 470 -21.12 8.43 -7.29
CA GLY A 470 -21.47 8.96 -8.62
C GLY A 470 -20.48 8.60 -9.72
N TRP A 471 -19.37 7.92 -9.39
CA TRP A 471 -18.36 7.50 -10.35
C TRP A 471 -18.93 6.52 -11.39
N THR A 472 -18.50 6.66 -12.63
CA THR A 472 -18.97 5.94 -13.80
C THR A 472 -17.84 5.17 -14.46
N ASP A 473 -18.17 4.03 -15.07
CA ASP A 473 -17.20 3.28 -15.85
C ASP A 473 -17.01 3.83 -17.28
N THR A 474 -17.36 5.10 -17.53
CA THR A 474 -17.37 5.72 -18.86
C THR A 474 -16.02 5.65 -19.56
N ARG A 475 -14.94 5.71 -18.76
CA ARG A 475 -13.55 5.69 -19.22
C ARG A 475 -12.83 4.37 -18.98
N TRP A 476 -13.48 3.39 -18.36
CA TRP A 476 -12.85 2.12 -17.98
C TRP A 476 -13.08 1.03 -19.03
N ASP A 477 -12.15 0.10 -19.16
CA ASP A 477 -12.36 -1.13 -19.94
C ASP A 477 -13.27 -2.09 -19.16
N ARG A 478 -14.52 -2.28 -19.60
CA ARG A 478 -15.48 -3.15 -18.88
C ARG A 478 -15.10 -4.62 -18.95
N GLY A 479 -14.22 -5.01 -19.88
CA GLY A 479 -13.65 -6.34 -19.91
C GLY A 479 -12.70 -6.62 -18.75
N LEU A 480 -12.10 -5.59 -18.15
CA LEU A 480 -11.17 -5.69 -17.03
C LEU A 480 -11.76 -5.16 -15.71
N ARG A 481 -12.80 -4.32 -15.78
CA ARG A 481 -13.43 -3.63 -14.62
C ARG A 481 -13.64 -4.51 -13.39
N ASN A 482 -14.09 -5.75 -13.56
CA ASN A 482 -14.39 -6.60 -12.41
C ASN A 482 -13.14 -7.01 -11.61
N ARG A 483 -11.94 -6.96 -12.22
CA ARG A 483 -10.65 -7.13 -11.54
C ARG A 483 -10.36 -6.00 -10.56
N MET A 484 -10.67 -4.77 -10.95
CA MET A 484 -10.40 -3.56 -10.16
C MET A 484 -11.01 -3.67 -8.75
N PHE A 485 -12.22 -4.23 -8.67
CA PHE A 485 -12.92 -4.43 -7.41
C PHE A 485 -12.42 -5.61 -6.58
N GLN A 486 -11.58 -6.52 -7.09
CA GLN A 486 -11.02 -7.59 -6.24
C GLN A 486 -10.10 -7.06 -5.14
N PHE A 487 -9.52 -5.87 -5.37
CA PHE A 487 -8.61 -5.20 -4.47
C PHE A 487 -9.31 -4.21 -3.53
N ALA A 488 -10.64 -4.26 -3.42
CA ALA A 488 -11.45 -3.46 -2.49
C ALA A 488 -12.77 -4.17 -2.08
N PRO A 489 -13.26 -4.03 -0.83
CA PRO A 489 -12.60 -3.36 0.26
C PRO A 489 -11.54 -4.24 0.91
N VAL A 490 -10.63 -3.62 1.65
CA VAL A 490 -9.79 -4.26 2.67
C VAL A 490 -10.32 -3.95 4.07
N TYR A 491 -9.78 -4.61 5.10
CA TYR A 491 -10.05 -4.24 6.47
C TYR A 491 -9.52 -2.83 6.76
N ILE A 492 -10.36 -2.03 7.43
CA ILE A 492 -9.99 -0.72 7.95
C ILE A 492 -10.61 -0.53 9.34
N SER A 493 -9.96 0.22 10.21
CA SER A 493 -10.50 0.57 11.52
C SER A 493 -11.80 1.38 11.40
N SER A 494 -12.77 1.06 12.26
CA SER A 494 -13.95 1.92 12.46
C SER A 494 -13.58 3.30 12.99
N GLU A 495 -12.51 3.45 13.77
CA GLU A 495 -12.02 4.76 14.23
C GLU A 495 -11.43 5.60 13.08
N THR A 496 -10.77 4.97 12.11
CA THR A 496 -10.31 5.66 10.89
C THR A 496 -11.49 6.18 10.05
N ILE A 497 -12.55 5.38 9.89
CA ILE A 497 -13.75 5.84 9.17
C ILE A 497 -14.49 6.93 9.98
N ARG A 498 -14.49 6.85 11.31
CA ARG A 498 -15.00 7.93 12.16
C ARG A 498 -14.19 9.22 11.97
N TRP A 499 -12.87 9.12 11.81
CA TRP A 499 -12.04 10.29 11.48
C TRP A 499 -12.40 10.89 10.11
N TRP A 500 -12.69 10.07 9.12
CA TRP A 500 -13.14 10.58 7.81
C TRP A 500 -14.53 11.21 7.85
N LEU A 501 -15.50 10.57 8.51
CA LEU A 501 -16.92 10.84 8.32
C LEU A 501 -17.67 11.33 9.58
N GLY A 502 -17.03 11.34 10.73
CA GLY A 502 -17.61 11.71 12.01
C GLY A 502 -17.77 13.22 12.24
N PRO A 503 -18.44 13.61 13.35
CA PRO A 503 -18.80 15.01 13.66
C PRO A 503 -17.63 15.94 13.99
N GLU A 504 -16.45 15.43 14.30
CA GLU A 504 -15.35 16.19 14.95
C GLU A 504 -14.04 16.12 14.15
N CYS A 505 -14.10 15.68 12.89
CA CYS A 505 -12.90 15.36 12.12
C CYS A 505 -13.05 15.88 10.68
N PHE A 506 -12.54 15.14 9.68
CA PHE A 506 -12.43 15.62 8.30
C PHE A 506 -13.75 16.10 7.70
N ALA A 507 -14.86 15.35 7.84
CA ALA A 507 -16.16 15.74 7.27
C ALA A 507 -16.75 17.04 7.86
N THR A 508 -16.27 17.48 9.03
CA THR A 508 -16.66 18.74 9.65
C THR A 508 -15.71 19.86 9.28
N HIS A 509 -14.39 19.61 9.35
CA HIS A 509 -13.38 20.63 9.05
C HIS A 509 -13.13 20.85 7.56
N LYS A 510 -13.50 19.89 6.73
CA LYS A 510 -13.33 19.88 5.25
C LYS A 510 -11.87 20.01 4.79
N CYS A 511 -10.93 19.86 5.71
CA CYS A 511 -9.49 19.95 5.51
C CYS A 511 -8.79 18.97 6.46
N ILE A 512 -7.69 18.37 6.03
CA ILE A 512 -6.94 17.36 6.79
C ILE A 512 -5.97 17.95 7.82
N LEU A 513 -5.55 19.21 7.63
CA LEU A 513 -4.49 19.87 8.41
C LEU A 513 -4.87 21.28 8.89
N ALA A 514 -6.13 21.69 8.71
CA ALA A 514 -6.64 22.94 9.28
C ALA A 514 -8.10 22.80 9.70
N THR A 515 -8.50 23.50 10.75
CA THR A 515 -9.92 23.56 11.15
C THR A 515 -10.73 24.37 10.12
N ASP A 516 -12.06 24.18 10.10
CA ASP A 516 -12.96 24.98 9.23
C ASP A 516 -12.86 26.48 9.53
N GLU A 517 -12.67 26.85 10.80
CA GLU A 517 -12.45 28.25 11.20
C GLU A 517 -11.15 28.80 10.60
N MET A 518 -10.02 28.12 10.81
CA MET A 518 -8.72 28.50 10.22
C MET A 518 -8.80 28.57 8.71
N THR A 519 -9.40 27.56 8.08
CA THR A 519 -9.55 27.47 6.63
C THR A 519 -10.37 28.64 6.06
N ARG A 520 -11.39 29.13 6.78
CA ARG A 520 -12.16 30.32 6.37
C ARG A 520 -11.35 31.60 6.53
N GLN A 521 -10.64 31.75 7.65
CA GLN A 521 -9.75 32.89 7.87
C GLN A 521 -8.67 32.99 6.78
N GLU A 522 -8.04 31.86 6.44
CA GLU A 522 -7.08 31.77 5.33
C GLU A 522 -7.73 32.17 3.99
N SER A 523 -8.95 31.68 3.70
CA SER A 523 -9.64 32.01 2.45
C SER A 523 -9.96 33.52 2.37
N ASP A 524 -10.36 34.15 3.48
CA ASP A 524 -10.60 35.59 3.55
C ASP A 524 -9.30 36.40 3.36
N GLU A 525 -8.20 35.96 3.97
CA GLU A 525 -6.87 36.54 3.77
C GLU A 525 -6.42 36.41 2.30
N ASP A 526 -6.61 35.25 1.67
CA ASP A 526 -6.28 35.03 0.25
C ASP A 526 -7.03 36.02 -0.64
N HIS A 527 -8.35 36.14 -0.45
CA HIS A 527 -9.17 37.04 -1.24
C HIS A 527 -8.83 38.51 -1.04
N ARG A 528 -8.39 38.92 0.16
CA ARG A 528 -7.91 40.30 0.41
C ARG A 528 -6.60 40.55 -0.33
N LEU A 529 -5.67 39.60 -0.29
CA LEU A 529 -4.38 39.72 -0.97
C LEU A 529 -4.56 39.75 -2.50
N GLU A 530 -5.38 38.87 -3.05
CA GLU A 530 -5.72 38.82 -4.49
C GLU A 530 -6.33 40.15 -4.99
N ARG A 531 -7.11 40.84 -4.15
CA ARG A 531 -7.71 42.15 -4.47
C ARG A 531 -6.80 43.34 -4.17
N GLY A 532 -5.58 43.13 -3.68
CA GLY A 532 -4.66 44.20 -3.30
C GLY A 532 -5.10 45.01 -2.08
N LEU A 533 -5.98 44.46 -1.23
CA LEU A 533 -6.60 45.16 -0.09
C LEU A 533 -5.82 44.99 1.22
N ASP A 534 -4.69 44.28 1.22
CA ASP A 534 -3.97 43.90 2.44
C ASP A 534 -3.03 44.99 2.98
N GLY A 535 -2.89 46.12 2.28
CA GLY A 535 -2.12 47.28 2.76
C GLY A 535 -0.65 46.98 3.11
N GLY A 536 -0.07 45.92 2.54
CA GLY A 536 1.30 45.47 2.82
C GLY A 536 1.47 44.63 4.09
N ARG A 537 0.39 44.14 4.70
CA ARG A 537 0.46 43.21 5.83
C ARG A 537 0.97 41.84 5.36
N ALA A 538 1.84 41.22 6.15
CA ALA A 538 2.28 39.86 5.91
C ALA A 538 1.16 38.87 6.27
N ARG A 539 1.04 37.78 5.49
CA ARG A 539 0.11 36.69 5.79
C ARG A 539 0.42 36.05 7.13
N THR A 540 -0.60 35.50 7.77
CA THR A 540 -0.44 34.63 8.94
C THR A 540 0.37 33.39 8.51
N ASP A 541 1.41 33.04 9.26
CA ASP A 541 2.17 31.80 9.00
C ASP A 541 1.33 30.60 9.42
N THR A 542 0.62 30.04 8.44
CA THR A 542 -0.17 28.82 8.59
C THR A 542 0.36 27.70 7.70
N ALA A 543 1.62 27.79 7.24
CA ALA A 543 2.22 26.77 6.39
C ALA A 543 2.13 25.40 7.06
N TRP A 544 1.79 24.35 6.32
CA TRP A 544 1.73 22.98 6.82
C TRP A 544 3.11 22.34 6.84
N PHE A 545 3.96 22.69 5.88
CA PHE A 545 5.22 22.00 5.63
C PHE A 545 6.43 22.87 5.96
N GLY A 546 7.50 22.24 6.44
CA GLY A 546 8.79 22.87 6.72
C GLY A 546 9.80 22.71 5.58
N PRO A 547 11.04 23.22 5.73
CA PRO A 547 12.10 23.14 4.71
C PRO A 547 12.48 21.72 4.24
N GLN A 548 12.09 20.69 5.00
CA GLN A 548 12.33 19.29 4.68
C GLN A 548 11.35 18.74 3.63
N ALA A 549 10.32 19.50 3.26
CA ALA A 549 9.32 19.08 2.30
C ALA A 549 9.95 18.66 0.96
N PRO A 550 9.63 17.47 0.44
CA PRO A 550 10.08 17.07 -0.88
C PRO A 550 9.36 17.89 -1.96
N PRO A 551 9.86 17.89 -3.20
CA PRO A 551 9.10 18.40 -4.34
C PRO A 551 7.76 17.67 -4.50
N PHE A 552 6.70 18.41 -4.85
CA PHE A 552 5.35 17.88 -5.04
C PHE A 552 4.97 17.89 -6.52
N ALA A 553 4.29 16.83 -6.96
CA ALA A 553 3.68 16.73 -8.28
C ALA A 553 2.21 16.28 -8.14
N LEU A 554 1.28 16.93 -8.84
CA LEU A 554 -0.16 16.73 -8.62
C LEU A 554 -0.90 16.34 -9.91
N TRP A 555 -1.72 15.30 -9.85
CA TRP A 555 -2.70 14.94 -10.88
C TRP A 555 -4.10 15.01 -10.27
N ILE A 556 -4.85 16.05 -10.65
CA ILE A 556 -6.16 16.38 -10.09
C ILE A 556 -7.24 15.94 -11.06
N ALA A 557 -8.16 15.11 -10.58
CA ALA A 557 -9.38 14.76 -11.29
C ALA A 557 -10.37 15.93 -11.19
N GLY A 558 -10.72 16.55 -12.32
CA GLY A 558 -11.54 17.78 -12.35
C GLY A 558 -13.03 17.54 -12.10
N SER A 559 -13.52 16.33 -12.36
CA SER A 559 -14.90 15.89 -12.11
C SER A 559 -15.00 15.05 -10.83
N ASP A 560 -14.04 15.22 -9.91
CA ASP A 560 -14.02 14.54 -8.63
C ASP A 560 -14.82 15.28 -7.57
N ASP A 561 -16.01 14.77 -7.28
CA ASP A 561 -16.86 15.34 -6.22
C ASP A 561 -16.40 14.93 -4.80
N LEU A 562 -15.53 13.92 -4.65
CA LEU A 562 -15.11 13.42 -3.33
C LEU A 562 -14.09 14.37 -2.68
N VAL A 563 -13.14 14.90 -3.46
CA VAL A 563 -12.05 15.75 -2.96
C VAL A 563 -11.84 16.99 -3.83
N ASP A 564 -11.48 18.11 -3.21
CA ASP A 564 -11.19 19.36 -3.92
C ASP A 564 -9.67 19.54 -4.11
N GLY A 565 -9.14 18.85 -5.12
CA GLY A 565 -7.72 18.95 -5.47
C GLY A 565 -7.31 20.34 -5.98
N ARG A 566 -8.24 21.08 -6.60
CA ARG A 566 -7.97 22.46 -7.08
C ARG A 566 -7.70 23.41 -5.92
N ARG A 567 -8.41 23.24 -4.80
CA ARG A 567 -8.17 24.03 -3.60
C ARG A 567 -6.79 23.75 -3.01
N LEU A 568 -6.36 22.49 -2.99
CA LEU A 568 -4.99 22.16 -2.59
C LEU A 568 -3.96 22.82 -3.50
N LEU A 569 -4.13 22.72 -4.82
CA LEU A 569 -3.22 23.34 -5.78
C LEU A 569 -3.12 24.86 -5.58
N ARG A 570 -4.25 25.55 -5.39
CA ARG A 570 -4.26 26.99 -5.10
C ARG A 570 -3.46 27.31 -3.84
N ARG A 571 -3.62 26.54 -2.76
CA ARG A 571 -2.84 26.73 -1.52
C ARG A 571 -1.33 26.57 -1.76
N LEU A 572 -0.94 25.56 -2.54
CA LEU A 572 0.47 25.31 -2.83
C LEU A 572 1.10 26.42 -3.71
N GLN A 573 0.33 27.00 -4.62
CA GLN A 573 0.83 28.00 -5.58
C GLN A 573 0.69 29.44 -5.11
N ASN A 574 -0.25 29.75 -4.20
CA ASN A 574 -0.50 31.13 -3.78
C ASN A 574 0.50 31.66 -2.75
N GLY A 575 1.55 30.91 -2.42
CA GLY A 575 2.59 31.29 -1.46
C GLY A 575 2.29 30.98 0.01
N ARG A 576 1.19 30.27 0.34
CA ARG A 576 0.94 29.79 1.72
C ARG A 576 1.90 28.67 2.16
N GLU A 577 2.45 27.93 1.22
CA GLU A 577 3.39 26.83 1.49
C GLU A 577 4.79 27.18 0.93
N PRO A 578 5.52 28.13 1.54
CA PRO A 578 6.77 28.65 0.99
C PRO A 578 7.89 27.60 0.89
N HIS A 579 7.77 26.50 1.63
CA HIS A 579 8.76 25.42 1.62
C HIS A 579 8.45 24.31 0.61
N VAL A 580 7.26 24.31 0.00
CA VAL A 580 6.87 23.29 -0.98
C VAL A 580 7.20 23.77 -2.39
N ARG A 581 8.02 23.00 -3.09
CA ARG A 581 8.27 23.19 -4.52
C ARG A 581 7.33 22.31 -5.34
N VAL A 582 6.32 22.89 -5.97
CA VAL A 582 5.47 22.19 -6.94
C VAL A 582 6.24 22.09 -8.26
N VAL A 583 6.62 20.87 -8.65
CA VAL A 583 7.40 20.60 -9.88
C VAL A 583 6.53 20.16 -11.06
N HIS A 584 5.27 19.79 -10.80
CA HIS A 584 4.29 19.48 -11.83
C HIS A 584 2.88 19.59 -11.24
N ALA A 585 1.92 20.07 -12.04
CA ALA A 585 0.51 20.04 -11.67
C ALA A 585 -0.36 19.99 -12.90
N LYS A 586 -1.25 18.99 -12.96
CA LYS A 586 -2.20 18.82 -14.05
C LYS A 586 -3.60 18.62 -13.51
N VAL A 587 -4.56 19.33 -14.09
CA VAL A 587 -5.99 19.07 -13.86
C VAL A 587 -6.58 18.43 -15.10
N ILE A 588 -7.14 17.22 -14.93
CA ILE A 588 -7.78 16.47 -16.00
C ILE A 588 -9.29 16.63 -15.81
N GLU A 589 -9.87 17.60 -16.52
CA GLU A 589 -11.23 18.11 -16.27
C GLU A 589 -12.28 17.01 -16.15
N GLU A 590 -12.21 16.00 -17.01
CA GLU A 590 -13.24 14.98 -17.14
C GLU A 590 -12.87 13.68 -16.42
N TYR A 591 -11.81 13.67 -15.62
CA TYR A 591 -11.48 12.53 -14.76
C TYR A 591 -12.30 12.61 -13.48
N GLU A 592 -12.86 11.46 -13.11
CA GLU A 592 -13.40 11.18 -11.79
C GLU A 592 -12.29 10.60 -10.87
N HIS A 593 -12.59 10.41 -9.58
CA HIS A 593 -11.60 10.05 -8.55
C HIS A 593 -10.67 8.88 -8.92
N LEU A 594 -11.22 7.81 -9.50
CA LEU A 594 -10.48 6.58 -9.82
C LEU A 594 -9.91 6.55 -11.24
N ASP A 595 -10.24 7.52 -12.09
CA ASP A 595 -9.79 7.54 -13.49
C ASP A 595 -8.27 7.72 -13.59
N VAL A 596 -7.64 8.38 -12.62
CA VAL A 596 -6.18 8.50 -12.52
C VAL A 596 -5.47 7.15 -12.42
N LEU A 597 -6.18 6.08 -12.09
CA LEU A 597 -5.67 4.70 -12.05
C LEU A 597 -6.26 3.83 -13.16
N TRP A 598 -7.56 3.97 -13.42
CA TRP A 598 -8.35 2.94 -14.11
C TRP A 598 -8.86 3.35 -15.49
N ALA A 599 -8.73 4.61 -15.87
CA ALA A 599 -9.11 5.04 -17.21
C ALA A 599 -8.25 4.36 -18.28
N MET A 600 -8.85 4.10 -19.44
CA MET A 600 -8.15 3.49 -20.59
C MET A 600 -7.04 4.37 -21.16
N ASP A 601 -7.08 5.68 -20.87
CA ASP A 601 -6.08 6.69 -21.20
C ASP A 601 -5.24 7.13 -19.98
N ALA A 602 -5.26 6.37 -18.86
CA ALA A 602 -4.54 6.74 -17.63
C ALA A 602 -3.02 6.77 -17.82
N ILE A 603 -2.44 5.88 -18.63
CA ILE A 603 -1.00 5.93 -18.92
C ILE A 603 -0.65 7.14 -19.77
N GLU A 604 -1.47 7.48 -20.77
CA GLU A 604 -1.32 8.68 -21.58
C GLU A 604 -1.41 9.96 -20.75
N GLN A 605 -2.40 10.05 -19.87
CA GLN A 605 -2.73 11.27 -19.13
C GLN A 605 -1.97 11.43 -17.82
N VAL A 606 -1.50 10.34 -17.22
CA VAL A 606 -0.86 10.31 -15.90
C VAL A 606 0.46 9.55 -15.95
N GLY A 607 0.46 8.30 -16.43
CA GLY A 607 1.63 7.42 -16.34
C GLY A 607 2.90 7.96 -17.03
N LYS A 608 2.77 8.54 -18.23
CA LYS A 608 3.90 9.13 -18.99
C LYS A 608 4.52 10.32 -18.25
N GLU A 609 3.69 11.18 -17.65
CA GLU A 609 4.13 12.35 -16.89
C GLU A 609 4.73 11.92 -15.54
N VAL A 610 4.10 11.00 -14.82
CA VAL A 610 4.64 10.41 -13.58
C VAL A 610 6.03 9.83 -13.85
N ARG A 611 6.21 9.06 -14.93
CA ARG A 611 7.51 8.53 -15.35
C ARG A 611 8.53 9.66 -15.57
N GLN A 612 8.16 10.74 -16.27
CA GLN A 612 9.07 11.86 -16.53
C GLN A 612 9.45 12.60 -15.24
N VAL A 613 8.47 12.93 -14.40
CA VAL A 613 8.65 13.64 -13.13
C VAL A 613 9.53 12.84 -12.17
N LEU A 614 9.30 11.53 -12.06
CA LEU A 614 10.12 10.64 -11.25
C LEU A 614 11.59 10.71 -11.70
N TRP A 615 11.87 10.63 -13.00
CA TRP A 615 13.25 10.68 -13.51
C TRP A 615 13.89 12.06 -13.31
N ALA A 616 13.16 13.13 -13.60
CA ALA A 616 13.65 14.50 -13.52
C ALA A 616 14.05 14.91 -12.10
N THR A 617 13.44 14.27 -11.09
CA THR A 617 13.68 14.55 -9.66
C THR A 617 14.64 13.56 -8.98
N VAL A 618 15.15 12.55 -9.68
CA VAL A 618 16.21 11.67 -9.15
C VAL A 618 17.45 12.49 -8.79
N PRO A 619 17.99 12.36 -7.57
CA PRO A 619 19.26 12.99 -7.18
C PRO A 619 20.42 12.63 -8.13
N ASP A 620 21.33 13.56 -8.40
CA ASP A 620 22.37 13.36 -9.43
C ASP A 620 23.34 12.20 -9.11
N ASP A 621 23.65 11.98 -7.84
CA ASP A 621 24.43 10.84 -7.37
C ASP A 621 23.73 9.51 -7.65
N ALA A 622 22.42 9.41 -7.36
CA ALA A 622 21.60 8.25 -7.70
C ALA A 622 21.45 8.08 -9.21
N ARG A 623 21.27 9.17 -9.96
CA ARG A 623 21.15 9.17 -11.42
C ARG A 623 22.40 8.61 -12.10
N SER A 624 23.59 8.87 -11.54
CA SER A 624 24.87 8.38 -12.08
C SER A 624 25.03 6.85 -12.06
N ILE A 625 24.38 6.17 -11.11
CA ILE A 625 24.41 4.71 -10.97
C ILE A 625 23.18 4.03 -11.55
N CYS A 626 22.12 4.79 -11.85
CA CYS A 626 20.88 4.28 -12.39
C CYS A 626 20.90 4.21 -13.92
N ARG A 627 20.21 3.20 -14.45
CA ARG A 627 19.87 3.14 -15.86
C ARG A 627 18.77 4.15 -16.17
N THR A 628 18.86 4.80 -17.31
CA THR A 628 17.81 5.73 -17.76
C THR A 628 16.53 4.98 -18.09
N PRO A 629 15.38 5.33 -17.50
CA PRO A 629 14.10 4.72 -17.82
C PRO A 629 13.72 4.99 -19.29
N ARG A 630 13.09 4.01 -19.93
CA ARG A 630 12.70 4.10 -21.34
C ARG A 630 11.60 5.12 -21.55
N GLY A 631 11.76 5.94 -22.59
CA GLY A 631 10.78 6.94 -23.00
C GLY A 631 10.79 8.23 -22.17
N VAL A 632 11.72 8.39 -21.22
CA VAL A 632 12.01 9.72 -20.64
C VAL A 632 12.82 10.53 -21.64
N THR A 633 12.51 11.81 -21.79
CA THR A 633 13.34 12.71 -22.60
C THR A 633 14.58 13.10 -21.80
N ALA A 634 15.69 13.34 -22.51
CA ALA A 634 16.90 13.94 -21.93
C ALA A 634 16.64 15.44 -21.66
N ALA A 635 15.63 15.72 -20.86
CA ALA A 635 15.25 17.07 -20.46
C ALA A 635 15.94 17.39 -19.13
N SER A 636 16.50 18.59 -19.07
CA SER A 636 17.07 19.17 -17.86
C SER A 636 15.93 19.41 -16.85
N PRO A 637 16.19 19.44 -15.52
CA PRO A 637 15.21 19.88 -14.53
C PRO A 637 14.55 21.24 -14.84
N HIS A 638 15.14 22.05 -15.73
CA HIS A 638 14.61 23.32 -16.21
C HIS A 638 13.50 23.23 -17.26
N ASP A 639 13.29 22.08 -17.90
CA ASP A 639 12.26 21.93 -18.95
C ASP A 639 10.88 21.54 -18.37
N LEU A 640 10.76 21.41 -17.04
CA LEU A 640 9.51 21.07 -16.35
C LEU A 640 8.50 22.24 -16.30
N ASP A 641 8.92 23.46 -16.65
CA ASP A 641 8.02 24.61 -16.74
C ASP A 641 7.22 24.66 -18.07
N GLU A 642 7.55 23.78 -19.04
CA GLU A 642 6.85 23.67 -20.34
C GLU A 642 5.97 22.40 -20.48
N ILE A 643 5.84 21.56 -19.43
CA ILE A 643 5.01 20.33 -19.39
C ILE A 643 3.95 20.43 -18.29
#